data_AF-A0A2N4SQ15-F1
#
_entry.id   AF-A0A2N4SQ15-F1
#
_cell.length_a   1.000
_cell.length_b   1.000
_cell.length_c   1.000
_cell.angle_alpha   90.00
_cell.angle_beta   90.00
_cell.angle_gamma   90.00
#
_symmetry.space_group_name_H-M   'P 1'
#
loop_
_entity.id
_entity.type
_entity.pdbx_description
1 polymer ?
#
loop_
_entity_poly.entity_id
_entity_poly.type
_entity_poly.pdbx_seq_one_letter_code
_entity_poly.pdbx_strand_id
1 'polypeptide(L)'
;MTETTVAMQREIFDQPLEGRQLQAVDALVEQHKGNAALTQQLALDASRLIASSQERLAKQSGSGFFKRFVSKINGKNGENQLQNQVDMLQMQRCAWHYLKQLQHQNLINAQAIAVIRNNLGSMNDVIIETRDFLEEAIDKINRRLKHVENNASFHSWSLHIEANKRRFKSIPLNLLVVHLTYDFMRSHRDVVLTSSDINHLLVTLEKLGVNCDEKTSLLSFISELIAQIEVTGVDRYRTMIELAFDDHSIASGFIQTNVSGIGFNALYFLSDQYEKILDLTEDSELCRNDKDREKIISKLFGAEFSGLSAIYSIRDLIGEVIGGSALAIDIYKETNGLNLILNEPEEDEYSEPVSLTSSLPEIRAHSFLDSAVSNEDRYNYLRFFALCIDASAMQSQLGREFLTQLADKAGRPELYGEIIDLADSPERNAQYLPGLQVLLNDDDKVYTWLLDAFFLLTLCQKKIENPQMLRILGVLKPAQFKENLPRLLTLINESDEVLQMDAIVQLMARTRGWKNIVGYRELRFERSYAETERELNSVRRAANSLYMDLLKVGTQASNYSVFIGSFDGDSFLGKLGSAVGGSAYSMGRSSSLSSLNEMREKVRKFISENSTPLNTANRIAARFNMPAIGFDNEISYAKYELDNSAANDNWFNEFERFEKQINDSLNAFSGACSDAIDQLSYFKSGEFSKSVIEIREKKRAEFLSRQHQEKLEKQSVVLEKNGERHLFRIEWEKIENPPCDPDNVSHIKTDGKVWLIVDTSGTFYRSEDRQHWQTVRPSSSDGFFRVRNVFFINGKWIALSNHGEGFYYSLDALVWQQTSFPDLPSSYGYRETEDVVFFNGLWVWRFTERTEFSYAEKGFFYDSEKTSTYEKACFYCLDRLDGQWQRWESTPQLPEGVEVESVHSVLKNECLLMFCKYDWSYVRAKRKNGDVFFVKYHTPAKGWRNCTWGGKDEKYGTSIVTQMGDRLMCLRSNELLTSEKGYEWKRQSQDFYVDSSFHLEDVSLFFSNRNNKIKLSGDGRGFEELILEDGNWWHLCANNQGLLSVYSPNSHETFLQNGRIICEAVA
;
A
#
# COMPACT_ATOMS: atom_id res chain seq x y z
N MET A 1 -2.82 -6.54 -38.17
CA MET A 1 -3.61 -7.63 -37.54
C MET A 1 -5.05 -7.46 -37.98
N THR A 2 -5.72 -8.54 -38.39
CA THR A 2 -7.16 -8.53 -38.73
C THR A 2 -7.99 -8.59 -37.44
N GLU A 3 -9.18 -7.99 -37.42
CA GLU A 3 -10.09 -7.98 -36.25
C GLU A 3 -10.37 -9.40 -35.71
N THR A 4 -10.33 -10.42 -36.58
CA THR A 4 -10.49 -11.84 -36.24
C THR A 4 -9.36 -12.39 -35.35
N THR A 5 -8.11 -11.93 -35.52
CA THR A 5 -6.98 -12.36 -34.68
C THR A 5 -7.01 -11.76 -33.27
N VAL A 6 -7.62 -10.58 -33.10
CA VAL A 6 -7.75 -9.90 -31.80
C VAL A 6 -8.88 -10.53 -30.96
N ALA A 7 -9.99 -10.92 -31.60
CA ALA A 7 -11.10 -11.62 -30.94
C ALA A 7 -10.69 -13.01 -30.42
N MET A 8 -9.96 -13.79 -31.22
CA MET A 8 -9.44 -15.10 -30.81
C MET A 8 -8.38 -15.01 -29.69
N GLN A 9 -7.62 -13.92 -29.61
CA GLN A 9 -6.66 -13.73 -28.52
C GLN A 9 -7.34 -13.43 -27.17
N ARG A 10 -8.45 -12.67 -27.14
CA ARG A 10 -9.22 -12.45 -25.89
C ARG A 10 -9.82 -13.73 -25.34
N GLU A 11 -10.34 -14.61 -26.20
CA GLU A 11 -10.99 -15.87 -25.81
C GLU A 11 -10.05 -16.87 -25.09
N ILE A 12 -8.73 -16.72 -25.24
CA ILE A 12 -7.71 -17.59 -24.64
C ILE A 12 -7.52 -17.34 -23.14
N PHE A 13 -7.74 -16.11 -22.68
CA PHE A 13 -7.46 -15.71 -21.30
C PHE A 13 -8.65 -15.95 -20.35
N ASP A 14 -9.86 -16.10 -20.91
CA ASP A 14 -11.12 -16.29 -20.16
C ASP A 14 -11.55 -17.76 -20.02
N GLN A 15 -11.00 -18.67 -20.83
CA GLN A 15 -11.39 -20.08 -20.81
C GLN A 15 -10.52 -20.92 -19.84
N PRO A 16 -11.14 -21.77 -18.98
CA PRO A 16 -10.40 -22.70 -18.12
C PRO A 16 -9.68 -23.78 -18.92
N LEU A 17 -8.57 -24.31 -18.39
CA LEU A 17 -7.95 -25.54 -18.93
C LEU A 17 -8.83 -26.75 -18.59
N GLU A 18 -9.05 -27.64 -19.55
CA GLU A 18 -9.85 -28.85 -19.37
C GLU A 18 -9.01 -30.12 -19.56
N GLY A 19 -9.33 -31.17 -18.79
CA GLY A 19 -8.80 -32.52 -18.96
C GLY A 19 -7.26 -32.61 -18.87
N ARG A 20 -6.63 -33.10 -19.94
CA ARG A 20 -5.18 -33.41 -19.99
C ARG A 20 -4.28 -32.17 -19.88
N GLN A 21 -4.74 -31.00 -20.30
CA GLN A 21 -3.92 -29.78 -20.27
C GLN A 21 -3.75 -29.26 -18.84
N LEU A 22 -4.81 -29.30 -18.03
CA LEU A 22 -4.75 -28.94 -16.62
C LEU A 22 -3.83 -29.91 -15.84
N GLN A 23 -3.99 -31.22 -16.06
CA GLN A 23 -3.12 -32.24 -15.46
C GLN A 23 -1.64 -32.06 -15.83
N ALA A 24 -1.33 -31.66 -17.08
CA ALA A 24 0.04 -31.41 -17.51
C ALA A 24 0.64 -30.18 -16.83
N VAL A 25 -0.13 -29.10 -16.65
CA VAL A 25 0.30 -27.89 -15.94
C VAL A 25 0.44 -28.18 -14.44
N ASP A 26 -0.51 -28.87 -13.82
CA ASP A 26 -0.45 -29.28 -12.41
C ASP A 26 0.76 -30.18 -12.14
N ALA A 27 1.01 -31.16 -13.01
CA ALA A 27 2.18 -32.03 -12.92
C ALA A 27 3.49 -31.25 -13.11
N LEU A 28 3.53 -30.26 -14.01
CA LEU A 28 4.70 -29.40 -14.22
C LEU A 28 5.00 -28.56 -12.97
N VAL A 29 3.97 -28.06 -12.29
CA VAL A 29 4.12 -27.31 -11.03
C VAL A 29 4.58 -28.22 -9.90
N GLU A 30 3.94 -29.37 -9.69
CA GLU A 30 4.29 -30.31 -8.62
C GLU A 30 5.68 -30.95 -8.83
N GLN A 31 6.07 -31.25 -10.07
CA GLN A 31 7.38 -31.82 -10.39
C GLN A 31 8.54 -30.85 -10.09
N HIS A 32 8.29 -29.54 -10.13
CA HIS A 32 9.34 -28.53 -10.03
C HIS A 32 9.24 -27.66 -8.77
N LYS A 33 8.26 -27.89 -7.90
CA LYS A 33 8.07 -27.17 -6.63
C LYS A 33 9.30 -27.17 -5.71
N GLY A 34 10.15 -28.21 -5.79
CA GLY A 34 11.40 -28.32 -5.02
C GLY A 34 12.64 -27.70 -5.69
N ASN A 35 12.50 -27.13 -6.89
CA ASN A 35 13.63 -26.60 -7.67
C ASN A 35 13.35 -25.16 -8.12
N ALA A 36 13.71 -24.22 -7.25
CA ALA A 36 13.37 -22.80 -7.40
C ALA A 36 13.90 -22.17 -8.69
N ALA A 37 15.14 -22.51 -9.11
CA ALA A 37 15.76 -21.93 -10.30
C ALA A 37 15.12 -22.44 -11.60
N LEU A 38 14.85 -23.74 -11.69
CA LEU A 38 14.11 -24.30 -12.83
C LEU A 38 12.66 -23.78 -12.90
N THR A 39 11.98 -23.61 -11.76
CA THR A 39 10.64 -23.00 -11.70
C THR A 39 10.66 -21.56 -12.19
N GLN A 40 11.64 -20.75 -11.79
CA GLN A 40 11.79 -19.38 -12.31
C GLN A 40 12.07 -19.39 -13.82
N GLN A 41 12.95 -20.26 -14.29
CA GLN A 41 13.28 -20.38 -15.71
C GLN A 41 12.05 -20.70 -16.57
N LEU A 42 11.24 -21.68 -16.14
CA LEU A 42 10.01 -22.05 -16.84
C LEU A 42 8.97 -20.92 -16.80
N ALA A 43 8.93 -20.13 -15.72
CA ALA A 43 8.08 -18.93 -15.65
C ALA A 43 8.52 -17.86 -16.67
N LEU A 44 9.82 -17.61 -16.82
CA LEU A 44 10.34 -16.69 -17.83
C LEU A 44 10.03 -17.19 -19.25
N ASP A 45 10.26 -18.48 -19.52
CA ASP A 45 9.99 -19.10 -20.82
C ASP A 45 8.49 -19.04 -21.17
N ALA A 46 7.61 -19.27 -20.19
CA ALA A 46 6.16 -19.11 -20.33
C ALA A 46 5.77 -17.66 -20.66
N SER A 47 6.34 -16.68 -19.96
CA SER A 47 6.08 -15.25 -20.22
C SER A 47 6.49 -14.82 -21.64
N ARG A 48 7.63 -15.32 -22.13
CA ARG A 48 8.14 -15.06 -23.48
C ARG A 48 7.28 -15.72 -24.55
N LEU A 49 6.77 -16.93 -24.28
CA LEU A 49 5.85 -17.64 -25.19
C LEU A 49 4.53 -16.87 -25.38
N ILE A 50 4.00 -16.28 -24.31
CA ILE A 50 2.77 -15.46 -24.32
C ILE A 50 3.00 -14.16 -25.09
N ALA A 51 4.15 -13.51 -24.90
CA ALA A 51 4.48 -12.24 -25.56
C ALA A 51 4.81 -12.35 -27.06
N SER A 52 5.09 -13.57 -27.55
CA SER A 52 5.52 -13.80 -28.93
C SER A 52 4.35 -13.92 -29.90
N SER A 53 4.47 -13.36 -31.12
CA SER A 53 3.45 -13.52 -32.16
C SER A 53 3.50 -14.90 -32.83
N GLN A 54 2.36 -15.41 -33.30
CA GLN A 54 2.25 -16.74 -33.93
C GLN A 54 3.20 -16.93 -35.13
N GLU A 55 3.31 -15.92 -36.00
CA GLU A 55 4.18 -15.98 -37.19
C GLU A 55 5.67 -16.09 -36.82
N ARG A 56 6.07 -15.54 -35.66
CA ARG A 56 7.45 -15.61 -35.15
C ARG A 56 7.70 -16.86 -34.31
N LEU A 57 6.71 -17.35 -33.56
CA LEU A 57 6.80 -18.64 -32.87
C LEU A 57 7.09 -19.78 -33.86
N ALA A 58 6.47 -19.75 -35.04
CA ALA A 58 6.78 -20.70 -36.11
C ALA A 58 8.26 -20.64 -36.56
N LYS A 59 8.84 -19.42 -36.62
CA LYS A 59 10.25 -19.17 -36.98
C LYS A 59 11.24 -19.45 -35.84
N GLN A 60 10.80 -19.32 -34.59
CA GLN A 60 11.61 -19.47 -33.36
C GLN A 60 11.37 -20.80 -32.62
N SER A 61 10.65 -21.72 -33.22
CA SER A 61 10.39 -23.08 -32.72
C SER A 61 11.64 -23.90 -32.37
N GLY A 62 12.79 -23.55 -32.97
CA GLY A 62 14.09 -24.14 -32.66
C GLY A 62 14.76 -23.62 -31.39
N SER A 63 14.27 -22.50 -30.83
CA SER A 63 14.88 -21.79 -29.69
C SER A 63 14.77 -22.56 -28.37
N GLY A 64 15.73 -22.33 -27.48
CA GLY A 64 15.84 -23.04 -26.19
C GLY A 64 14.59 -22.87 -25.32
N PHE A 65 14.06 -21.64 -25.21
CA PHE A 65 12.88 -21.35 -24.39
C PHE A 65 11.63 -22.09 -24.89
N PHE A 66 11.42 -22.15 -26.20
CA PHE A 66 10.28 -22.84 -26.79
C PHE A 66 10.36 -24.35 -26.54
N LYS A 67 11.54 -24.95 -26.76
CA LYS A 67 11.75 -26.39 -26.53
C LYS A 67 11.60 -26.76 -25.05
N ARG A 68 12.17 -25.99 -24.12
CA ARG A 68 12.09 -26.27 -22.68
C ARG A 68 10.66 -26.30 -22.16
N PHE A 69 9.87 -25.29 -22.48
CA PHE A 69 8.50 -25.21 -21.97
C PHE A 69 7.56 -26.20 -22.69
N VAL A 70 7.64 -26.30 -24.02
CA VAL A 70 6.71 -27.12 -24.82
C VAL A 70 6.98 -28.62 -24.70
N SER A 71 8.26 -29.04 -24.62
CA SER A 71 8.60 -30.46 -24.45
C SER A 71 8.08 -31.03 -23.14
N LYS A 72 8.07 -30.23 -22.06
CA LYS A 72 7.59 -30.67 -20.75
C LYS A 72 6.07 -30.77 -20.64
N ILE A 73 5.32 -29.94 -21.37
CA ILE A 73 3.85 -29.99 -21.37
C ILE A 73 3.32 -31.15 -22.23
N ASN A 74 3.99 -31.51 -23.33
CA ASN A 74 3.43 -32.44 -24.32
C ASN A 74 4.12 -33.81 -24.43
N GLY A 75 5.28 -34.03 -23.79
CA GLY A 75 5.90 -35.36 -23.64
C GLY A 75 6.31 -36.10 -24.93
N LYS A 76 6.31 -35.46 -26.11
CA LYS A 76 6.73 -36.06 -27.41
C LYS A 76 7.65 -35.15 -28.20
N ASN A 77 8.61 -35.76 -28.92
CA ASN A 77 9.61 -35.10 -29.77
C ASN A 77 8.98 -34.12 -30.79
N GLY A 78 9.51 -32.89 -30.80
CA GLY A 78 8.91 -31.68 -31.37
C GLY A 78 8.92 -31.50 -32.89
N GLU A 79 8.85 -32.56 -33.70
CA GLU A 79 8.89 -32.43 -35.17
C GLU A 79 7.51 -32.14 -35.81
N ASN A 80 6.39 -32.58 -35.21
CA ASN A 80 5.06 -32.48 -35.84
C ASN A 80 4.20 -31.28 -35.40
N GLN A 81 4.62 -30.49 -34.40
CA GLN A 81 3.82 -29.36 -33.87
C GLN A 81 4.02 -28.05 -34.63
N LEU A 82 4.90 -28.05 -35.62
CA LEU A 82 5.40 -26.86 -36.31
C LEU A 82 4.45 -26.24 -37.35
N GLN A 83 3.29 -26.86 -37.61
CA GLN A 83 2.42 -26.49 -38.74
C GLN A 83 1.00 -26.01 -38.39
N ASN A 84 0.54 -26.11 -37.13
CA ASN A 84 -0.84 -25.74 -36.75
C ASN A 84 -0.91 -24.49 -35.86
N GLN A 85 -1.63 -23.45 -36.33
CA GLN A 85 -1.94 -22.23 -35.55
C GLN A 85 -2.76 -22.51 -34.28
N VAL A 86 -3.62 -23.54 -34.32
CA VAL A 86 -4.43 -23.98 -33.16
C VAL A 86 -3.55 -24.51 -32.02
N ASP A 87 -2.46 -25.22 -32.35
CA ASP A 87 -1.56 -25.79 -31.34
C ASP A 87 -0.74 -24.68 -30.64
N MET A 88 -0.32 -23.64 -31.37
CA MET A 88 0.38 -22.48 -30.80
C MET A 88 -0.49 -21.70 -29.81
N LEU A 89 -1.77 -21.51 -30.12
CA LEU A 89 -2.71 -20.83 -29.21
C LEU A 89 -2.99 -21.64 -27.95
N GLN A 90 -3.10 -22.97 -28.08
CA GLN A 90 -3.21 -23.86 -26.93
C GLN A 90 -1.95 -23.82 -26.05
N MET A 91 -0.76 -23.72 -26.64
CA MET A 91 0.49 -23.59 -25.89
C MET A 91 0.57 -22.26 -25.13
N GLN A 92 0.16 -21.15 -25.74
CA GLN A 92 0.06 -19.84 -25.07
C GLN A 92 -0.96 -19.88 -23.92
N ARG A 93 -2.07 -20.62 -24.09
CA ARG A 93 -3.05 -20.86 -23.02
C ARG A 93 -2.42 -21.63 -21.85
N CYS A 94 -1.70 -22.72 -22.10
CA CYS A 94 -1.03 -23.48 -21.04
C CYS A 94 0.06 -22.65 -20.33
N ALA A 95 0.81 -21.83 -21.05
CA ALA A 95 1.79 -20.91 -20.48
C ALA A 95 1.14 -19.87 -19.54
N TRP A 96 0.00 -19.31 -19.93
CA TRP A 96 -0.74 -18.37 -19.11
C TRP A 96 -1.24 -19.00 -17.80
N HIS A 97 -1.86 -20.17 -17.89
CA HIS A 97 -2.36 -20.89 -16.71
C HIS A 97 -1.22 -21.37 -15.81
N TYR A 98 -0.07 -21.75 -16.37
CA TYR A 98 1.13 -22.08 -15.58
C TYR A 98 1.62 -20.87 -14.76
N LEU A 99 1.75 -19.68 -15.38
CA LEU A 99 2.10 -18.45 -14.65
C LEU A 99 1.08 -18.13 -13.55
N LYS A 100 -0.22 -18.30 -13.83
CA LYS A 100 -1.30 -18.10 -12.87
C LYS A 100 -1.20 -19.06 -11.68
N GLN A 101 -0.84 -20.33 -11.91
CA GLN A 101 -0.64 -21.31 -10.84
C GLN A 101 0.62 -21.03 -10.01
N LEU A 102 1.75 -20.72 -10.64
CA LEU A 102 2.97 -20.35 -9.91
C LEU A 102 2.74 -19.11 -9.03
N GLN A 103 1.99 -18.12 -9.53
CA GLN A 103 1.58 -16.95 -8.76
C GLN A 103 0.66 -17.32 -7.58
N HIS A 104 -0.36 -18.16 -7.81
CA HIS A 104 -1.27 -18.61 -6.76
C HIS A 104 -0.53 -19.37 -5.63
N GLN A 105 0.47 -20.17 -6.01
CA GLN A 105 1.29 -20.96 -5.09
C GLN A 105 2.50 -20.19 -4.52
N ASN A 106 2.63 -18.89 -4.82
CA ASN A 106 3.73 -18.04 -4.35
C ASN A 106 5.13 -18.52 -4.77
N LEU A 107 5.25 -19.20 -5.91
CA LEU A 107 6.48 -19.81 -6.40
C LEU A 107 7.31 -18.90 -7.32
N ILE A 108 6.86 -17.67 -7.63
CA ILE A 108 7.62 -16.70 -8.43
C ILE A 108 8.40 -15.77 -7.49
N ASN A 109 9.72 -15.68 -7.66
CA ASN A 109 10.57 -14.81 -6.86
C ASN A 109 10.54 -13.35 -7.35
N ALA A 110 10.95 -12.40 -6.49
CA ALA A 110 10.88 -10.96 -6.81
C ALA A 110 11.69 -10.55 -8.06
N GLN A 111 12.78 -11.25 -8.33
CA GLN A 111 13.68 -11.00 -9.45
C GLN A 111 13.10 -11.45 -10.80
N ALA A 112 12.41 -12.60 -10.84
CA ALA A 112 11.73 -13.09 -12.04
C ALA A 112 10.51 -12.23 -12.42
N ILE A 113 9.85 -11.59 -11.45
CA ILE A 113 8.69 -10.72 -11.69
C ILE A 113 9.02 -9.53 -12.59
N ALA A 114 10.19 -8.90 -12.38
CA ALA A 114 10.62 -7.76 -13.21
C ALA A 114 10.78 -8.18 -14.67
N VAL A 115 11.39 -9.35 -14.92
CA VAL A 115 11.59 -9.91 -16.26
C VAL A 115 10.26 -10.31 -16.90
N ILE A 116 9.36 -10.96 -16.15
CA ILE A 116 8.02 -11.34 -16.63
C ILE A 116 7.19 -10.11 -17.01
N ARG A 117 7.22 -9.05 -16.19
CA ARG A 117 6.54 -7.78 -16.45
C ARG A 117 7.01 -7.15 -17.76
N ASN A 118 8.32 -7.10 -17.99
CA ASN A 118 8.88 -6.48 -19.19
C ASN A 118 8.62 -7.30 -20.45
N ASN A 119 8.68 -8.64 -20.36
CA ASN A 119 8.30 -9.52 -21.45
C ASN A 119 6.83 -9.32 -21.87
N LEU A 120 5.92 -9.16 -20.90
CA LEU A 120 4.49 -8.98 -21.17
C LEU A 120 4.11 -7.54 -21.55
N GLY A 121 4.94 -6.56 -21.20
CA GLY A 121 4.77 -5.14 -21.56
C GLY A 121 4.79 -4.87 -23.07
N SER A 122 5.26 -5.80 -23.90
CA SER A 122 5.19 -5.69 -25.37
C SER A 122 3.81 -6.00 -25.96
N MET A 123 2.82 -6.47 -25.18
CA MET A 123 1.45 -6.81 -25.63
C MET A 123 0.52 -5.59 -25.71
N ASN A 124 0.99 -4.51 -26.32
CA ASN A 124 0.59 -3.13 -26.00
C ASN A 124 -0.84 -2.66 -26.40
N ASP A 125 -1.81 -3.53 -26.72
CA ASP A 125 -3.17 -3.05 -27.08
C ASP A 125 -4.37 -3.98 -26.75
N VAL A 126 -4.19 -5.20 -26.20
CA VAL A 126 -5.32 -6.17 -26.17
C VAL A 126 -5.82 -6.58 -24.78
N ILE A 127 -5.04 -6.47 -23.70
CA ILE A 127 -5.47 -7.04 -22.40
C ILE A 127 -5.09 -6.17 -21.20
N ILE A 128 -6.04 -5.34 -20.76
CA ILE A 128 -5.96 -4.53 -19.53
C ILE A 128 -5.92 -5.45 -18.28
N GLU A 129 -6.64 -6.59 -18.31
CA GLU A 129 -6.66 -7.57 -17.22
C GLU A 129 -5.30 -8.25 -16.93
N THR A 130 -4.44 -8.43 -17.94
CA THR A 130 -3.10 -9.02 -17.72
C THR A 130 -2.21 -8.08 -16.93
N ARG A 131 -2.38 -6.76 -17.14
CA ARG A 131 -1.64 -5.74 -16.42
C ARG A 131 -2.14 -5.61 -14.98
N ASP A 132 -3.45 -5.60 -14.77
CA ASP A 132 -4.05 -5.50 -13.44
C ASP A 132 -3.78 -6.76 -12.59
N PHE A 133 -3.83 -7.97 -13.20
CA PHE A 133 -3.49 -9.23 -12.54
C PHE A 133 -2.01 -9.29 -12.10
N LEU A 134 -1.10 -8.77 -12.92
CA LEU A 134 0.33 -8.69 -12.58
C LEU A 134 0.62 -7.58 -11.57
N GLU A 135 -0.05 -6.43 -11.66
CA GLU A 135 0.03 -5.35 -10.65
C GLU A 135 -0.44 -5.88 -9.27
N GLU A 136 -1.49 -6.70 -9.20
CA GLU A 136 -1.96 -7.34 -7.97
C GLU A 136 -0.96 -8.37 -7.40
N ALA A 137 -0.30 -9.15 -8.27
CA ALA A 137 0.74 -10.09 -7.87
C ALA A 137 2.02 -9.38 -7.37
N ILE A 138 2.38 -8.26 -8.02
CA ILE A 138 3.49 -7.37 -7.66
C ILE A 138 3.25 -6.75 -6.28
N ASP A 139 2.04 -6.24 -6.04
CA ASP A 139 1.65 -5.64 -4.77
C ASP A 139 1.67 -6.64 -3.61
N LYS A 140 1.23 -7.88 -3.87
CA LYS A 140 1.21 -8.94 -2.86
C LYS A 140 2.60 -9.44 -2.48
N ILE A 141 3.57 -9.39 -3.41
CA ILE A 141 4.95 -9.81 -3.16
C ILE A 141 5.79 -8.67 -2.55
N ASN A 142 5.57 -7.42 -2.96
CA ASN A 142 6.15 -6.23 -2.31
C ASN A 142 5.73 -6.13 -0.83
N ARG A 143 4.49 -6.53 -0.48
CA ARG A 143 4.04 -6.59 0.91
C ARG A 143 4.66 -7.75 1.72
N ARG A 144 5.18 -8.80 1.07
CA ARG A 144 5.79 -9.99 1.72
C ARG A 144 7.28 -9.86 2.01
N LEU A 145 8.00 -8.96 1.35
CA LEU A 145 9.46 -8.78 1.47
C LEU A 145 9.85 -7.67 2.46
N LYS A 146 9.23 -7.66 3.64
CA LYS A 146 9.56 -6.69 4.70
C LYS A 146 10.36 -7.34 5.82
N HIS A 147 11.65 -7.57 5.58
CA HIS A 147 12.64 -7.72 6.65
C HIS A 147 13.89 -6.88 6.36
N VAL A 148 14.33 -6.22 7.42
CA VAL A 148 15.44 -5.26 7.50
C VAL A 148 16.68 -6.05 7.86
N GLU A 149 17.72 -6.06 7.01
CA GLU A 149 19.10 -6.33 7.49
C GLU A 149 20.28 -6.09 6.51
N ASN A 150 20.16 -5.32 5.42
CA ASN A 150 21.31 -5.09 4.49
C ASN A 150 21.70 -3.62 4.24
N ASN A 151 21.14 -2.66 4.99
CA ASN A 151 21.28 -1.22 4.68
C ASN A 151 22.72 -0.68 4.75
N ALA A 152 23.63 -1.29 5.51
CA ALA A 152 24.98 -0.76 5.72
C ALA A 152 25.92 -0.98 4.51
N SER A 153 25.82 -2.11 3.81
CA SER A 153 26.65 -2.41 2.61
C SER A 153 26.18 -1.60 1.39
N PHE A 154 24.88 -1.48 1.18
CA PHE A 154 24.33 -0.66 0.09
C PHE A 154 24.68 0.82 0.25
N HIS A 155 24.67 1.33 1.50
CA HIS A 155 25.05 2.70 1.79
C HIS A 155 26.54 2.94 1.58
N SER A 156 27.41 2.00 1.96
CA SER A 156 28.86 2.12 1.74
C SER A 156 29.24 2.09 0.25
N TRP A 157 28.61 1.22 -0.55
CA TRP A 157 28.76 1.20 -2.01
C TRP A 157 28.32 2.54 -2.63
N SER A 158 27.13 3.04 -2.27
CA SER A 158 26.60 4.30 -2.79
C SER A 158 27.51 5.49 -2.44
N LEU A 159 28.00 5.54 -1.19
CA LEU A 159 28.97 6.55 -0.75
C LEU A 159 30.30 6.48 -1.51
N HIS A 160 30.79 5.28 -1.86
CA HIS A 160 32.00 5.13 -2.66
C HIS A 160 31.85 5.72 -4.07
N ILE A 161 30.70 5.47 -4.72
CA ILE A 161 30.38 6.04 -6.04
C ILE A 161 30.22 7.57 -5.95
N GLU A 162 29.55 8.07 -4.92
CA GLU A 162 29.36 9.50 -4.68
C GLU A 162 30.67 10.23 -4.39
N ALA A 163 31.57 9.64 -3.60
CA ALA A 163 32.90 10.19 -3.34
C ALA A 163 33.75 10.28 -4.62
N ASN A 164 33.53 9.38 -5.57
CA ASN A 164 34.26 9.31 -6.84
C ASN A 164 33.44 9.85 -8.04
N LYS A 165 32.41 10.67 -7.79
CA LYS A 165 31.44 11.16 -8.79
C LYS A 165 32.05 11.67 -10.10
N ARG A 166 33.22 12.32 -10.04
CA ARG A 166 33.91 12.86 -11.24
C ARG A 166 34.33 11.77 -12.23
N ARG A 167 34.75 10.59 -11.74
CA ARG A 167 35.15 9.43 -12.57
C ARG A 167 33.96 8.77 -13.26
N PHE A 168 32.81 8.75 -12.60
CA PHE A 168 31.59 8.14 -13.15
C PHE A 168 30.84 9.08 -14.10
N LYS A 169 30.87 10.41 -13.86
CA LYS A 169 30.30 11.41 -14.78
C LYS A 169 30.94 11.46 -16.17
N SER A 170 32.17 10.96 -16.32
CA SER A 170 32.83 10.88 -17.63
C SER A 170 32.39 9.68 -18.47
N ILE A 171 31.60 8.76 -17.91
CA ILE A 171 31.05 7.60 -18.64
C ILE A 171 29.73 8.05 -19.31
N PRO A 172 29.52 7.75 -20.60
CA PRO A 172 28.26 8.04 -21.28
C PRO A 172 27.04 7.38 -20.60
N LEU A 173 25.87 8.02 -20.67
CA LEU A 173 24.72 7.71 -19.81
C LEU A 173 24.23 6.25 -19.87
N ASN A 174 24.03 5.68 -21.05
CA ASN A 174 23.51 4.31 -21.18
C ASN A 174 24.57 3.28 -20.77
N LEU A 175 25.83 3.55 -21.08
CA LEU A 175 26.96 2.75 -20.62
C LEU A 175 27.16 2.86 -19.10
N LEU A 176 26.90 4.02 -18.49
CA LEU A 176 26.95 4.23 -17.05
C LEU A 176 25.85 3.45 -16.32
N VAL A 177 24.64 3.42 -16.88
CA VAL A 177 23.54 2.58 -16.37
C VAL A 177 23.98 1.12 -16.34
N VAL A 178 24.43 0.58 -17.48
CA VAL A 178 24.91 -0.82 -17.56
C VAL A 178 26.05 -1.06 -16.57
N HIS A 179 27.05 -0.16 -16.53
CA HIS A 179 28.21 -0.32 -15.65
C HIS A 179 27.83 -0.40 -14.17
N LEU A 180 27.01 0.53 -13.68
CA LEU A 180 26.64 0.58 -12.26
C LEU A 180 25.64 -0.51 -11.88
N THR A 181 24.80 -0.98 -12.81
CA THR A 181 23.92 -2.13 -12.56
C THR A 181 24.73 -3.39 -12.29
N TYR A 182 25.72 -3.71 -13.14
CA TYR A 182 26.56 -4.89 -12.93
C TYR A 182 27.53 -4.71 -11.75
N ASP A 183 28.05 -3.51 -11.52
CA ASP A 183 28.90 -3.22 -10.35
C ASP A 183 28.14 -3.38 -9.02
N PHE A 184 26.89 -2.89 -8.97
CA PHE A 184 26.01 -3.07 -7.82
C PHE A 184 25.76 -4.56 -7.53
N MET A 185 25.51 -5.36 -8.56
CA MET A 185 25.36 -6.81 -8.38
C MET A 185 26.64 -7.48 -7.88
N ARG A 186 27.79 -7.16 -8.49
CA ARG A 186 29.08 -7.76 -8.12
C ARG A 186 29.50 -7.38 -6.70
N SER A 187 29.13 -6.19 -6.23
CA SER A 187 29.43 -5.71 -4.89
C SER A 187 28.56 -6.34 -3.80
N HIS A 188 27.47 -7.04 -4.17
CA HIS A 188 26.49 -7.60 -3.24
C HIS A 188 26.12 -9.05 -3.59
N ARG A 189 27.10 -9.87 -4.01
CA ARG A 189 26.91 -11.25 -4.50
C ARG A 189 26.29 -12.21 -3.47
N ASP A 190 26.51 -11.97 -2.18
CA ASP A 190 26.04 -12.82 -1.09
C ASP A 190 24.67 -12.42 -0.55
N VAL A 191 24.01 -11.43 -1.18
CA VAL A 191 22.76 -10.85 -0.72
C VAL A 191 21.63 -11.12 -1.71
N VAL A 192 20.51 -11.65 -1.21
CA VAL A 192 19.28 -11.77 -1.99
C VAL A 192 18.65 -10.39 -2.17
N LEU A 193 18.88 -9.77 -3.34
CA LEU A 193 18.43 -8.41 -3.63
C LEU A 193 16.90 -8.30 -3.76
N THR A 194 16.32 -7.34 -3.05
CA THR A 194 14.90 -6.97 -3.10
C THR A 194 14.66 -5.72 -3.96
N SER A 195 13.39 -5.47 -4.35
CA SER A 195 13.00 -4.25 -5.07
C SER A 195 13.34 -2.96 -4.31
N SER A 196 13.31 -2.98 -2.97
CA SER A 196 13.72 -1.84 -2.15
C SER A 196 15.23 -1.62 -2.16
N ASP A 197 16.04 -2.69 -2.27
CA ASP A 197 17.50 -2.57 -2.30
C ASP A 197 17.98 -1.95 -3.61
N ILE A 198 17.28 -2.24 -4.71
CA ILE A 198 17.52 -1.62 -6.02
C ILE A 198 17.33 -0.09 -5.98
N ASN A 199 16.53 0.46 -5.05
CA ASN A 199 16.39 1.91 -4.90
C ASN A 199 17.73 2.59 -4.55
N HIS A 200 18.66 1.91 -3.87
CA HIS A 200 19.99 2.47 -3.61
C HIS A 200 20.77 2.71 -4.91
N LEU A 201 20.70 1.78 -5.87
CA LEU A 201 21.26 1.94 -7.22
C LEU A 201 20.56 3.07 -7.98
N LEU A 202 19.23 3.13 -7.93
CA LEU A 202 18.44 4.15 -8.65
C LEU A 202 18.73 5.56 -8.14
N VAL A 203 18.73 5.76 -6.82
CA VAL A 203 19.10 7.05 -6.21
C VAL A 203 20.54 7.45 -6.56
N THR A 204 21.46 6.48 -6.62
CA THR A 204 22.86 6.73 -7.00
C THR A 204 22.97 7.18 -8.47
N LEU A 205 22.23 6.54 -9.38
CA LEU A 205 22.14 6.91 -10.79
C LEU A 205 21.49 8.29 -11.00
N GLU A 206 20.41 8.60 -10.27
CA GLU A 206 19.78 9.93 -10.28
C GLU A 206 20.74 11.02 -9.81
N LYS A 207 21.51 10.77 -8.74
CA LYS A 207 22.56 11.68 -8.27
C LYS A 207 23.65 11.90 -9.32
N LEU A 208 23.88 10.94 -10.22
CA LEU A 208 24.82 11.04 -11.33
C LEU A 208 24.24 11.72 -12.57
N GLY A 209 22.93 12.01 -12.60
CA GLY A 209 22.25 12.73 -13.67
C GLY A 209 21.53 11.82 -14.67
N VAL A 210 21.31 10.55 -14.35
CA VAL A 210 20.47 9.63 -15.12
C VAL A 210 19.03 9.78 -14.66
N ASN A 211 18.10 10.03 -15.57
CA ASN A 211 16.67 10.02 -15.25
C ASN A 211 16.15 8.58 -15.28
N CYS A 212 16.05 7.94 -14.11
CA CYS A 212 15.64 6.53 -14.02
C CYS A 212 14.19 6.26 -14.45
N ASP A 213 13.33 7.29 -14.47
CA ASP A 213 11.93 7.17 -14.88
C ASP A 213 11.70 7.61 -16.36
N GLU A 214 12.78 7.97 -17.07
CA GLU A 214 12.73 8.27 -18.49
C GLU A 214 12.32 7.04 -19.30
N LYS A 215 11.33 7.24 -20.18
CA LYS A 215 10.82 6.20 -21.07
C LYS A 215 11.57 6.22 -22.39
N THR A 216 12.30 5.15 -22.68
CA THR A 216 13.02 4.96 -23.94
C THR A 216 12.62 3.64 -24.59
N SER A 217 12.65 3.56 -25.92
CA SER A 217 12.50 2.26 -26.58
C SER A 217 13.78 1.45 -26.41
N LEU A 218 13.66 0.13 -26.30
CA LEU A 218 14.85 -0.73 -26.22
C LEU A 218 15.76 -0.53 -27.45
N LEU A 219 15.18 -0.30 -28.63
CA LEU A 219 15.92 0.03 -29.84
C LEU A 219 16.73 1.33 -29.71
N SER A 220 16.13 2.39 -29.16
CA SER A 220 16.83 3.67 -28.95
C SER A 220 17.98 3.49 -27.95
N PHE A 221 17.71 2.80 -26.83
CA PHE A 221 18.72 2.51 -25.82
C PHE A 221 19.92 1.75 -26.41
N ILE A 222 19.66 0.68 -27.17
CA ILE A 222 20.70 -0.14 -27.82
C ILE A 222 21.44 0.64 -28.90
N SER A 223 20.75 1.45 -29.70
CA SER A 223 21.37 2.27 -30.74
C SER A 223 22.33 3.31 -30.16
N GLU A 224 21.93 3.98 -29.08
CA GLU A 224 22.78 4.89 -28.33
C GLU A 224 23.93 4.16 -27.62
N LEU A 225 23.68 2.97 -27.09
CA LEU A 225 24.72 2.14 -26.45
C LEU A 225 25.79 1.71 -27.47
N ILE A 226 25.41 1.32 -28.70
CA ILE A 226 26.36 1.01 -29.79
C ILE A 226 27.30 2.18 -30.06
N ALA A 227 26.77 3.40 -30.17
CA ALA A 227 27.57 4.60 -30.38
C ALA A 227 28.49 4.91 -29.19
N GLN A 228 28.07 4.60 -27.96
CA GLN A 228 28.89 4.80 -26.75
C GLN A 228 29.99 3.74 -26.62
N ILE A 229 29.74 2.50 -27.06
CA ILE A 229 30.74 1.43 -27.12
C ILE A 229 31.81 1.76 -28.16
N GLU A 230 31.43 2.36 -29.29
CA GLU A 230 32.36 2.78 -30.34
C GLU A 230 33.45 3.71 -29.78
N VAL A 231 33.07 4.60 -28.86
CA VAL A 231 33.98 5.52 -28.16
C VAL A 231 34.77 4.85 -27.03
N THR A 232 34.16 3.87 -26.34
CA THR A 232 34.70 3.32 -25.08
C THR A 232 35.50 2.01 -25.27
N GLY A 233 35.31 1.33 -26.40
CA GLY A 233 35.88 0.04 -26.75
C GLY A 233 34.99 -1.16 -26.37
N VAL A 234 34.82 -2.09 -27.32
CA VAL A 234 34.00 -3.30 -27.14
C VAL A 234 34.52 -4.22 -26.03
N ASP A 235 35.83 -4.33 -25.86
CA ASP A 235 36.42 -5.17 -24.80
C ASP A 235 36.06 -4.65 -23.42
N ARG A 236 36.05 -3.32 -23.25
CA ARG A 236 35.66 -2.69 -21.99
C ARG A 236 34.18 -2.90 -21.70
N TYR A 237 33.32 -2.84 -22.72
CA TYR A 237 31.91 -3.18 -22.61
C TYR A 237 31.70 -4.66 -22.20
N ARG A 238 32.42 -5.59 -22.83
CA ARG A 238 32.39 -7.03 -22.49
C ARG A 238 32.76 -7.28 -21.04
N THR A 239 33.83 -6.65 -20.54
CA THR A 239 34.21 -6.73 -19.11
C THR A 239 33.13 -6.13 -18.21
N MET A 240 32.43 -5.06 -18.62
CA MET A 240 31.38 -4.46 -17.80
C MET A 240 30.18 -5.38 -17.59
N ILE A 241 29.79 -6.18 -18.59
CA ILE A 241 28.64 -7.09 -18.52
C ILE A 241 29.00 -8.54 -18.11
N GLU A 242 30.27 -8.85 -17.89
CA GLU A 242 30.71 -10.21 -17.58
C GLU A 242 30.07 -10.76 -16.27
N LEU A 243 29.44 -11.92 -16.36
CA LEU A 243 28.94 -12.65 -15.19
C LEU A 243 29.94 -13.73 -14.78
N ALA A 244 30.50 -13.57 -13.58
CA ALA A 244 31.44 -14.52 -13.01
C ALA A 244 31.24 -14.68 -11.49
N PHE A 245 31.42 -15.90 -10.99
CA PHE A 245 31.34 -16.29 -9.58
C PHE A 245 32.34 -17.43 -9.32
N ASP A 246 32.96 -17.49 -8.13
CA ASP A 246 33.84 -18.60 -7.69
C ASP A 246 34.78 -19.14 -8.79
N ASP A 247 35.51 -18.25 -9.48
CA ASP A 247 36.40 -18.53 -10.62
C ASP A 247 35.76 -19.07 -11.91
N HIS A 248 34.43 -19.14 -11.97
CA HIS A 248 33.65 -19.51 -13.16
C HIS A 248 33.14 -18.27 -13.88
N SER A 249 33.31 -18.20 -15.20
CA SER A 249 32.76 -17.16 -16.07
C SER A 249 31.65 -17.74 -16.96
N ILE A 250 30.48 -17.11 -16.97
CA ILE A 250 29.29 -17.59 -17.68
C ILE A 250 29.32 -17.04 -19.11
N ALA A 251 29.48 -17.92 -20.09
CA ALA A 251 29.55 -17.52 -21.49
C ALA A 251 28.24 -16.90 -22.00
N SER A 252 28.35 -15.88 -22.85
CA SER A 252 27.21 -15.20 -23.51
C SER A 252 26.21 -16.17 -24.16
N GLY A 253 26.72 -17.21 -24.83
CA GLY A 253 25.88 -18.25 -25.45
C GLY A 253 25.06 -19.06 -24.45
N PHE A 254 25.56 -19.27 -23.23
CA PHE A 254 24.80 -19.91 -22.16
C PHE A 254 23.66 -19.01 -21.68
N ILE A 255 23.93 -17.72 -21.49
CA ILE A 255 22.95 -16.73 -21.02
C ILE A 255 21.80 -16.61 -22.02
N GLN A 256 22.12 -16.37 -23.30
CA GLN A 256 21.12 -16.23 -24.37
C GLN A 256 20.29 -17.50 -24.57
N THR A 257 20.85 -18.66 -24.24
CA THR A 257 20.12 -19.94 -24.32
C THR A 257 19.23 -20.17 -23.11
N ASN A 258 19.67 -19.80 -21.90
CA ASN A 258 19.05 -20.25 -20.65
C ASN A 258 18.19 -19.20 -19.93
N VAL A 259 18.33 -17.91 -20.23
CA VAL A 259 17.54 -16.82 -19.62
C VAL A 259 16.68 -16.13 -20.67
N SER A 260 15.43 -15.84 -20.34
CA SER A 260 14.41 -15.34 -21.29
C SER A 260 14.02 -13.87 -21.05
N GLY A 261 14.97 -12.97 -20.76
CA GLY A 261 14.75 -11.51 -20.69
C GLY A 261 15.16 -10.80 -21.99
N ILE A 262 14.30 -9.94 -22.54
CA ILE A 262 14.52 -9.29 -23.85
C ILE A 262 15.62 -8.21 -23.78
N GLY A 263 15.52 -7.27 -22.85
CA GLY A 263 16.52 -6.22 -22.64
C GLY A 263 17.84 -6.79 -22.12
N PHE A 264 17.78 -7.77 -21.24
CA PHE A 264 18.97 -8.46 -20.71
C PHE A 264 19.73 -9.21 -21.82
N ASN A 265 19.06 -10.04 -22.61
CA ASN A 265 19.70 -10.77 -23.71
C ASN A 265 20.19 -9.85 -24.84
N ALA A 266 19.53 -8.71 -25.06
CA ALA A 266 19.98 -7.75 -26.06
C ALA A 266 21.41 -7.23 -25.76
N LEU A 267 21.82 -7.13 -24.49
CA LEU A 267 23.18 -6.71 -24.10
C LEU A 267 24.24 -7.75 -24.51
N TYR A 268 23.94 -9.04 -24.34
CA TYR A 268 24.84 -10.14 -24.70
C TYR A 268 24.87 -10.40 -26.20
N PHE A 269 23.71 -10.32 -26.85
CA PHE A 269 23.63 -10.38 -28.31
C PHE A 269 24.42 -9.22 -28.96
N LEU A 270 24.32 -8.02 -28.39
CA LEU A 270 25.14 -6.88 -28.80
C LEU A 270 26.63 -7.19 -28.67
N SER A 271 27.08 -7.77 -27.54
CA SER A 271 28.48 -8.17 -27.35
C SER A 271 28.98 -9.13 -28.43
N ASP A 272 28.16 -10.12 -28.80
CA ASP A 272 28.55 -11.16 -29.76
C ASP A 272 28.46 -10.68 -31.22
N GLN A 273 27.53 -9.77 -31.53
CA GLN A 273 27.30 -9.28 -32.89
C GLN A 273 27.90 -7.89 -33.15
N TYR A 274 28.61 -7.30 -32.17
CA TYR A 274 29.09 -5.92 -32.25
C TYR A 274 29.89 -5.64 -33.53
N GLU A 275 30.90 -6.47 -33.83
CA GLU A 275 31.76 -6.28 -35.01
C GLU A 275 30.96 -6.33 -36.31
N LYS A 276 30.02 -7.28 -36.40
CA LYS A 276 29.13 -7.40 -37.56
C LYS A 276 28.17 -6.22 -37.70
N ILE A 277 27.69 -5.68 -36.58
CA ILE A 277 26.86 -4.47 -36.57
C ILE A 277 27.71 -3.29 -37.05
N LEU A 278 28.93 -3.16 -36.54
CA LEU A 278 29.86 -2.10 -36.89
C LEU A 278 30.20 -2.13 -38.38
N ASP A 279 30.63 -3.28 -38.92
CA ASP A 279 30.89 -3.51 -40.34
C ASP A 279 29.71 -3.08 -41.24
N LEU A 280 28.48 -3.43 -40.85
CA LEU A 280 27.27 -3.10 -41.62
C LEU A 280 26.86 -1.62 -41.48
N THR A 281 27.18 -0.99 -40.36
CA THR A 281 26.85 0.43 -40.12
C THR A 281 27.90 1.40 -40.62
N GLU A 282 29.15 0.96 -40.81
CA GLU A 282 30.24 1.73 -41.42
C GLU A 282 30.27 1.64 -42.96
N ASP A 283 29.63 0.63 -43.55
CA ASP A 283 29.50 0.51 -45.00
C ASP A 283 28.64 1.65 -45.58
N SER A 284 29.31 2.61 -46.21
CA SER A 284 28.71 3.80 -46.83
C SER A 284 27.71 3.50 -47.97
N GLU A 285 27.71 2.28 -48.55
CA GLU A 285 26.69 1.87 -49.53
C GLU A 285 25.40 1.41 -48.86
N LEU A 286 25.50 0.75 -47.70
CA LEU A 286 24.40 0.15 -46.92
C LEU A 286 23.81 1.10 -45.87
N CYS A 287 24.61 1.97 -45.27
CA CYS A 287 24.24 2.87 -44.17
C CYS A 287 24.60 4.33 -44.52
N ARG A 288 23.63 5.08 -45.07
CA ARG A 288 23.89 6.45 -45.59
C ARG A 288 23.47 7.56 -44.63
N ASN A 289 22.66 7.24 -43.64
CA ASN A 289 22.08 8.17 -42.67
C ASN A 289 21.60 7.39 -41.43
N ASP A 290 21.24 8.12 -40.38
CA ASP A 290 20.78 7.53 -39.12
C ASP A 290 19.55 6.63 -39.26
N LYS A 291 18.67 6.87 -40.25
CA LYS A 291 17.52 5.98 -40.50
C LYS A 291 17.93 4.63 -41.08
N ASP A 292 18.97 4.61 -41.92
CA ASP A 292 19.53 3.36 -42.44
C ASP A 292 20.23 2.58 -41.32
N ARG A 293 20.96 3.28 -40.42
CA ARG A 293 21.58 2.71 -39.22
C ARG A 293 20.54 2.05 -38.31
N GLU A 294 19.49 2.78 -37.95
CA GLU A 294 18.39 2.28 -37.12
C GLU A 294 17.67 1.09 -37.78
N LYS A 295 17.49 1.12 -39.11
CA LYS A 295 16.88 0.03 -39.87
C LYS A 295 17.76 -1.23 -39.91
N ILE A 296 19.08 -1.09 -40.01
CA ILE A 296 20.04 -2.20 -39.95
C ILE A 296 20.01 -2.84 -38.56
N ILE A 297 20.12 -2.02 -37.50
CA ILE A 297 20.05 -2.48 -36.10
C ILE A 297 18.71 -3.15 -35.81
N SER A 298 17.60 -2.51 -36.20
CA SER A 298 16.26 -3.07 -36.04
C SER A 298 16.07 -4.38 -36.80
N LYS A 299 16.71 -4.56 -37.96
CA LYS A 299 16.63 -5.82 -38.73
C LYS A 299 17.47 -6.93 -38.11
N LEU A 300 18.66 -6.62 -37.61
CA LEU A 300 19.56 -7.57 -36.95
C LEU A 300 18.98 -8.06 -35.62
N PHE A 301 18.64 -7.13 -34.72
CA PHE A 301 18.02 -7.48 -33.45
C PHE A 301 16.59 -8.00 -33.65
N GLY A 302 15.84 -7.50 -34.64
CA GLY A 302 14.45 -7.87 -34.85
C GLY A 302 14.24 -9.29 -35.39
N ALA A 303 15.32 -9.93 -35.86
CA ALA A 303 15.35 -11.35 -36.17
C ALA A 303 15.31 -12.21 -34.89
N GLU A 304 15.91 -11.74 -33.80
CA GLU A 304 16.06 -12.48 -32.53
C GLU A 304 15.04 -12.05 -31.44
N PHE A 305 14.66 -10.77 -31.39
CA PHE A 305 13.86 -10.20 -30.31
C PHE A 305 12.50 -9.66 -30.79
N SER A 306 11.40 -10.14 -30.19
CA SER A 306 10.04 -9.62 -30.40
C SER A 306 9.69 -8.55 -29.36
N GLY A 307 10.24 -7.35 -29.50
CA GLY A 307 9.95 -6.27 -28.55
C GLY A 307 10.91 -5.10 -28.54
N LEU A 308 11.69 -4.87 -29.61
CA LEU A 308 12.64 -3.74 -29.64
C LEU A 308 11.96 -2.37 -29.57
N SER A 309 10.69 -2.30 -29.98
CA SER A 309 9.84 -1.13 -29.81
C SER A 309 9.21 -1.03 -28.41
N ALA A 310 9.43 -2.00 -27.52
CA ALA A 310 8.94 -1.94 -26.16
C ALA A 310 9.55 -0.73 -25.45
N ILE A 311 8.71 -0.01 -24.72
CA ILE A 311 9.07 1.20 -24.00
C ILE A 311 9.47 0.78 -22.60
N TYR A 312 10.75 0.94 -22.28
CA TYR A 312 11.31 0.71 -20.95
C TYR A 312 11.40 2.04 -20.22
N SER A 313 11.11 2.05 -18.92
CA SER A 313 11.83 2.99 -18.05
C SER A 313 13.23 2.44 -17.78
N ILE A 314 14.21 3.32 -17.56
CA ILE A 314 15.56 2.88 -17.17
C ILE A 314 15.51 2.01 -15.90
N ARG A 315 14.63 2.35 -14.96
CA ARG A 315 14.33 1.54 -13.76
C ARG A 315 13.89 0.11 -14.10
N ASP A 316 12.99 -0.06 -15.06
CA ASP A 316 12.49 -1.38 -15.46
C ASP A 316 13.58 -2.22 -16.13
N LEU A 317 14.45 -1.59 -16.94
CA LEU A 317 15.59 -2.26 -17.57
C LEU A 317 16.63 -2.72 -16.52
N ILE A 318 16.90 -1.88 -15.52
CA ILE A 318 17.79 -2.24 -14.40
C ILE A 318 17.25 -3.45 -13.63
N GLY A 319 15.95 -3.45 -13.33
CA GLY A 319 15.30 -4.59 -12.67
C GLY A 319 15.43 -5.89 -13.46
N GLU A 320 15.28 -5.82 -14.78
CA GLU A 320 15.44 -6.99 -15.66
C GLU A 320 16.88 -7.51 -15.70
N VAL A 321 17.86 -6.60 -15.82
CA VAL A 321 19.28 -7.00 -15.86
C VAL A 321 19.71 -7.64 -14.54
N ILE A 322 19.26 -7.11 -13.40
CA ILE A 322 19.55 -7.69 -12.09
C ILE A 322 18.92 -9.08 -11.95
N GLY A 323 17.62 -9.20 -12.29
CA GLY A 323 16.92 -10.48 -12.18
C GLY A 323 17.44 -11.55 -13.16
N GLY A 324 17.73 -11.15 -14.40
CA GLY A 324 18.30 -12.05 -15.41
C GLY A 324 19.70 -12.55 -15.06
N SER A 325 20.52 -11.69 -14.46
CA SER A 325 21.89 -12.03 -14.05
C SER A 325 21.92 -12.98 -12.86
N ALA A 326 21.11 -12.74 -11.83
CA ALA A 326 21.01 -13.64 -10.67
C ALA A 326 20.53 -15.03 -11.10
N LEU A 327 19.49 -15.09 -11.94
CA LEU A 327 18.98 -16.34 -12.46
C LEU A 327 19.99 -17.08 -13.36
N ALA A 328 20.76 -16.35 -14.17
CA ALA A 328 21.80 -16.96 -15.00
C ALA A 328 22.85 -17.68 -14.13
N ILE A 329 23.25 -17.07 -13.01
CA ILE A 329 24.19 -17.65 -12.05
C ILE A 329 23.59 -18.89 -11.39
N ASP A 330 22.35 -18.82 -10.91
CA ASP A 330 21.69 -19.95 -10.25
C ASP A 330 21.51 -21.14 -11.20
N ILE A 331 21.04 -20.91 -12.43
CA ILE A 331 20.89 -21.96 -13.45
C ILE A 331 22.26 -22.55 -13.81
N TYR A 332 23.30 -21.70 -13.93
CA TYR A 332 24.64 -22.19 -14.23
C TYR A 332 25.20 -23.03 -13.08
N LYS A 333 25.00 -22.61 -11.83
CA LYS A 333 25.39 -23.40 -10.66
C LYS A 333 24.68 -24.74 -10.61
N GLU A 334 23.37 -24.75 -10.85
CA GLU A 334 22.58 -25.96 -10.85
C GLU A 334 22.97 -26.92 -11.99
N THR A 335 23.11 -26.40 -13.21
CA THR A 335 23.44 -27.19 -14.41
C THR A 335 24.83 -27.82 -14.33
N ASN A 336 25.75 -27.17 -13.63
CA ASN A 336 27.13 -27.63 -13.46
C ASN A 336 27.40 -28.27 -12.09
N GLY A 337 26.38 -28.47 -11.25
CA GLY A 337 26.54 -29.07 -9.91
C GLY A 337 27.35 -28.22 -8.92
N LEU A 338 27.42 -26.91 -9.13
CA LEU A 338 28.15 -25.92 -8.32
C LEU A 338 27.27 -25.24 -7.27
N ASN A 339 26.01 -25.67 -7.12
CA ASN A 339 25.22 -25.27 -5.96
C ASN A 339 25.96 -25.78 -4.72
N LEU A 340 26.24 -24.90 -3.76
CA LEU A 340 26.66 -25.30 -2.42
C LEU A 340 25.61 -26.29 -1.91
N ILE A 341 25.96 -27.57 -1.96
CA ILE A 341 25.30 -28.55 -1.16
C ILE A 341 25.60 -28.07 0.27
N LEU A 342 24.60 -27.54 0.95
CA LEU A 342 24.54 -27.74 2.39
C LEU A 342 24.47 -29.26 2.52
N ASN A 343 25.64 -29.89 2.58
CA ASN A 343 25.78 -31.32 2.73
C ASN A 343 25.00 -31.67 4.00
N GLU A 344 23.84 -32.31 3.82
CA GLU A 344 23.61 -33.54 4.56
C GLU A 344 24.88 -34.39 4.35
N PRO A 345 25.58 -34.78 5.43
CA PRO A 345 26.87 -35.41 5.30
C PRO A 345 26.69 -36.77 4.64
N GLU A 346 27.28 -36.94 3.45
CA GLU A 346 27.58 -38.25 2.90
C GLU A 346 28.57 -38.97 3.84
N GLU A 347 28.29 -40.26 4.02
CA GLU A 347 28.98 -41.21 4.87
C GLU A 347 30.47 -41.33 4.50
N ASP A 348 31.33 -40.61 5.23
CA ASP A 348 32.71 -41.05 5.47
C ASP A 348 32.72 -41.90 6.75
N GLU A 349 32.92 -43.20 6.56
CA GLU A 349 33.21 -44.14 7.61
C GLU A 349 34.46 -43.68 8.40
N TYR A 350 34.26 -43.51 9.71
CA TYR A 350 35.25 -43.25 10.76
C TYR A 350 35.77 -41.82 10.92
N SER A 351 34.88 -40.89 11.29
CA SER A 351 35.02 -40.09 12.52
C SER A 351 33.74 -39.30 12.79
N GLU A 352 33.08 -39.51 13.94
CA GLU A 352 31.85 -38.78 14.33
C GLU A 352 32.07 -37.25 14.26
N PRO A 353 31.38 -36.52 13.35
CA PRO A 353 31.34 -35.07 13.40
C PRO A 353 30.21 -34.64 14.36
N VAL A 354 30.55 -33.78 15.31
CA VAL A 354 29.55 -33.12 16.16
C VAL A 354 28.74 -32.16 15.28
N SER A 355 27.51 -32.55 14.92
CA SER A 355 26.53 -31.68 14.27
C SER A 355 26.22 -30.48 15.15
N LEU A 356 26.39 -29.26 14.61
CA LEU A 356 26.04 -27.99 15.27
C LEU A 356 24.53 -27.66 15.15
N THR A 357 23.75 -28.48 14.45
CA THR A 357 22.29 -28.36 14.30
C THR A 357 21.58 -29.57 14.88
N SER A 358 20.62 -29.32 15.75
CA SER A 358 19.73 -30.31 16.37
C SER A 358 19.01 -31.13 15.28
N SER A 359 18.99 -32.45 15.39
CA SER A 359 18.24 -33.36 14.52
C SER A 359 16.76 -33.53 14.93
N LEU A 360 16.39 -33.05 16.11
CA LEU A 360 15.02 -33.00 16.63
C LEU A 360 14.42 -31.58 16.57
N PRO A 361 13.11 -31.44 16.32
CA PRO A 361 12.41 -30.16 16.39
C PRO A 361 12.57 -29.49 17.75
N GLU A 362 12.76 -28.17 17.76
CA GLU A 362 12.92 -27.38 18.97
C GLU A 362 11.68 -27.45 19.89
N ILE A 363 11.86 -27.87 21.13
CA ILE A 363 10.77 -27.92 22.13
C ILE A 363 10.46 -26.51 22.65
N ARG A 364 9.55 -25.80 21.97
CA ARG A 364 9.11 -24.44 22.36
C ARG A 364 8.02 -24.42 23.43
N ALA A 365 7.19 -25.45 23.50
CA ALA A 365 6.07 -25.55 24.43
C ALA A 365 5.98 -26.98 24.97
N HIS A 366 5.64 -27.11 26.26
CA HIS A 366 5.51 -28.39 26.93
C HIS A 366 4.40 -28.33 27.98
N SER A 367 3.41 -29.22 27.84
CA SER A 367 2.19 -29.26 28.66
C SER A 367 2.43 -29.30 30.17
N PHE A 368 3.39 -30.11 30.66
CA PHE A 368 3.79 -30.12 32.07
C PHE A 368 4.72 -28.96 32.46
N LEU A 369 5.89 -28.82 31.82
CA LEU A 369 6.92 -27.85 32.23
C LEU A 369 6.41 -26.40 32.24
N ASP A 370 5.57 -26.02 31.28
CA ASP A 370 5.01 -24.66 31.21
C ASP A 370 3.95 -24.38 32.30
N SER A 371 3.26 -25.42 32.79
CA SER A 371 2.21 -25.28 33.81
C SER A 371 2.66 -25.59 35.23
N ALA A 372 3.85 -26.17 35.41
CA ALA A 372 4.42 -26.47 36.71
C ALA A 372 4.67 -25.19 37.53
N VAL A 373 4.18 -25.19 38.77
CA VAL A 373 4.21 -24.03 39.68
C VAL A 373 5.57 -23.87 40.35
N SER A 374 6.29 -24.96 40.61
CA SER A 374 7.60 -24.93 41.27
C SER A 374 8.73 -25.40 40.33
N ASN A 375 9.91 -24.79 40.50
CA ASN A 375 11.12 -25.24 39.80
C ASN A 375 11.54 -26.64 40.24
N GLU A 376 11.21 -27.03 41.47
CA GLU A 376 11.46 -28.37 42.03
C GLU A 376 10.65 -29.45 41.30
N ASP A 377 9.40 -29.15 40.93
CA ASP A 377 8.56 -30.08 40.15
C ASP A 377 9.12 -30.27 38.75
N ARG A 378 9.58 -29.19 38.09
CA ARG A 378 10.22 -29.27 36.75
C ARG A 378 11.51 -30.08 36.81
N TYR A 379 12.32 -29.83 37.83
CA TYR A 379 13.56 -30.56 38.08
C TYR A 379 13.28 -32.06 38.29
N ASN A 380 12.36 -32.41 39.20
CA ASN A 380 12.05 -33.80 39.49
C ASN A 380 11.39 -34.53 38.30
N TYR A 381 10.53 -33.84 37.55
CA TYR A 381 9.90 -34.38 36.34
C TYR A 381 10.92 -34.94 35.34
N LEU A 382 11.93 -34.13 35.03
CA LEU A 382 13.01 -34.49 34.13
C LEU A 382 13.96 -35.53 34.75
N ARG A 383 14.31 -35.34 36.03
CA ARG A 383 15.18 -36.26 36.76
C ARG A 383 14.65 -37.70 36.76
N PHE A 384 13.34 -37.88 36.79
CA PHE A 384 12.75 -39.21 36.80
C PHE A 384 12.86 -39.97 35.47
N PHE A 385 13.25 -39.34 34.35
CA PHE A 385 13.62 -40.11 33.14
C PHE A 385 14.80 -41.06 33.40
N ALA A 386 15.62 -40.80 34.42
CA ALA A 386 16.65 -41.74 34.89
C ALA A 386 16.07 -43.11 35.29
N LEU A 387 14.78 -43.23 35.59
CA LEU A 387 14.13 -44.50 35.94
C LEU A 387 13.80 -45.39 34.74
N CYS A 388 13.64 -44.83 33.53
CA CYS A 388 13.27 -45.60 32.34
C CYS A 388 14.46 -46.00 31.45
N ILE A 389 15.65 -45.43 31.68
CA ILE A 389 16.88 -45.73 30.93
C ILE A 389 17.58 -46.96 31.52
N ASP A 390 17.97 -47.97 30.73
CA ASP A 390 18.61 -49.17 31.32
C ASP A 390 20.05 -48.94 31.82
N ALA A 391 20.88 -48.23 31.04
CA ALA A 391 22.24 -47.79 31.40
C ALA A 391 22.63 -46.57 30.53
N SER A 392 23.46 -45.66 31.06
CA SER A 392 23.91 -44.44 30.37
C SER A 392 24.51 -44.72 28.99
N ALA A 393 25.35 -45.75 28.89
CA ALA A 393 26.07 -46.18 27.69
C ALA A 393 25.15 -46.69 26.56
N MET A 394 23.86 -46.91 26.83
CA MET A 394 22.89 -47.42 25.86
C MET A 394 21.97 -46.35 25.25
N GLN A 395 22.19 -45.07 25.54
CA GLN A 395 21.44 -43.98 24.91
C GLN A 395 21.93 -43.67 23.50
N SER A 396 20.99 -43.55 22.55
CA SER A 396 21.28 -43.05 21.21
C SER A 396 21.60 -41.55 21.24
N GLN A 397 22.21 -41.03 20.18
CA GLN A 397 22.43 -39.59 20.00
C GLN A 397 21.11 -38.79 20.07
N LEU A 398 20.06 -39.28 19.40
CA LEU A 398 18.73 -38.68 19.42
C LEU A 398 18.10 -38.63 20.82
N GLY A 399 18.25 -39.70 21.62
CA GLY A 399 17.76 -39.71 23.01
C GLY A 399 18.47 -38.69 23.89
N ARG A 400 19.78 -38.51 23.70
CA ARG A 400 20.58 -37.49 24.40
C ARG A 400 20.13 -36.08 24.02
N GLU A 401 19.92 -35.84 22.74
CA GLU A 401 19.45 -34.56 22.22
C GLU A 401 18.06 -34.20 22.78
N PHE A 402 17.12 -35.15 22.80
CA PHE A 402 15.78 -34.94 23.33
C PHE A 402 15.79 -34.54 24.82
N LEU A 403 16.57 -35.25 25.64
CA LEU A 403 16.71 -34.93 27.07
C LEU A 403 17.36 -33.55 27.29
N THR A 404 18.32 -33.19 26.44
CA THR A 404 18.97 -31.87 26.49
C THR A 404 17.97 -30.76 26.18
N GLN A 405 17.16 -30.89 25.11
CA GLN A 405 16.13 -29.91 24.78
C GLN A 405 15.05 -29.78 25.88
N LEU A 406 14.65 -30.89 26.50
CA LEU A 406 13.73 -30.85 27.64
C LEU A 406 14.34 -30.13 28.86
N ALA A 407 15.63 -30.35 29.13
CA ALA A 407 16.38 -29.68 30.18
C ALA A 407 16.51 -28.18 29.92
N ASP A 408 16.80 -27.79 28.67
CA ASP A 408 16.82 -26.38 28.23
C ASP A 408 15.45 -25.72 28.38
N LYS A 409 14.39 -26.43 27.96
CA LYS A 409 13.00 -25.96 28.12
C LYS A 409 12.61 -25.74 29.58
N ALA A 410 13.15 -26.53 30.50
CA ALA A 410 12.97 -26.33 31.94
C ALA A 410 13.89 -25.24 32.54
N GLY A 411 14.80 -24.67 31.75
CA GLY A 411 15.80 -23.68 32.20
C GLY A 411 16.93 -24.29 33.02
N ARG A 412 17.24 -25.58 32.81
CA ARG A 412 18.19 -26.39 33.58
C ARG A 412 19.09 -27.26 32.68
N PRO A 413 19.88 -26.69 31.75
CA PRO A 413 20.77 -27.45 30.86
C PRO A 413 21.68 -28.43 31.61
N GLU A 414 22.09 -28.08 32.84
CA GLU A 414 22.94 -28.87 33.71
C GLU A 414 22.35 -30.24 34.10
N LEU A 415 21.02 -30.39 34.02
CA LEU A 415 20.30 -31.55 34.55
C LEU A 415 20.54 -32.83 33.74
N TYR A 416 20.96 -32.71 32.48
CA TYR A 416 21.26 -33.87 31.64
C TYR A 416 22.30 -34.78 32.30
N GLY A 417 23.42 -34.22 32.77
CA GLY A 417 24.48 -35.00 33.42
C GLY A 417 23.98 -35.78 34.63
N GLU A 418 23.15 -35.14 35.47
CA GLU A 418 22.57 -35.78 36.64
C GLU A 418 21.63 -36.93 36.29
N ILE A 419 20.82 -36.80 35.23
CA ILE A 419 19.92 -37.87 34.76
C ILE A 419 20.73 -39.12 34.36
N ILE A 420 21.86 -38.91 33.68
CA ILE A 420 22.73 -39.99 33.22
C ILE A 420 23.43 -40.68 34.39
N ASP A 421 24.01 -39.91 35.31
CA ASP A 421 24.67 -40.45 36.50
C ASP A 421 23.69 -41.27 37.37
N LEU A 422 22.45 -40.79 37.48
CA LEU A 422 21.40 -41.49 38.22
C LEU A 422 20.90 -42.74 37.52
N ALA A 423 20.96 -42.80 36.19
CA ALA A 423 20.55 -43.98 35.44
C ALA A 423 21.46 -45.19 35.73
N ASP A 424 22.74 -44.96 36.03
CA ASP A 424 23.69 -46.02 36.36
C ASP A 424 23.67 -46.42 37.85
N SER A 425 22.91 -45.72 38.70
CA SER A 425 22.86 -45.99 40.13
C SER A 425 22.03 -47.25 40.46
N PRO A 426 22.59 -48.24 41.19
CA PRO A 426 21.87 -49.46 41.56
C PRO A 426 20.70 -49.21 42.53
N GLU A 427 20.70 -48.10 43.26
CA GLU A 427 19.66 -47.74 44.24
C GLU A 427 18.56 -46.83 43.68
N ARG A 428 18.67 -46.37 42.42
CA ARG A 428 17.78 -45.36 41.82
C ARG A 428 16.28 -45.69 41.98
N ASN A 429 15.92 -46.95 41.80
CA ASN A 429 14.53 -47.39 41.88
C ASN A 429 13.98 -47.28 43.30
N ALA A 430 14.78 -47.55 44.34
CA ALA A 430 14.34 -47.46 45.72
C ALA A 430 14.21 -45.99 46.18
N GLN A 431 15.09 -45.11 45.69
CA GLN A 431 15.11 -43.69 46.09
C GLN A 431 14.08 -42.84 45.34
N TYR A 432 13.91 -43.03 44.03
CA TYR A 432 13.18 -42.06 43.19
C TYR A 432 11.76 -42.48 42.77
N LEU A 433 11.39 -43.77 42.82
CA LEU A 433 10.00 -44.18 42.52
C LEU A 433 8.94 -43.56 43.45
N PRO A 434 9.17 -43.45 44.78
CA PRO A 434 8.20 -42.79 45.65
C PRO A 434 7.97 -41.33 45.26
N GLY A 435 9.04 -40.62 44.88
CA GLY A 435 8.97 -39.23 44.41
C GLY A 435 8.18 -39.10 43.10
N LEU A 436 8.38 -40.02 42.15
CA LEU A 436 7.63 -40.07 40.90
C LEU A 436 6.12 -40.19 41.15
N GLN A 437 5.72 -41.08 42.06
CA GLN A 437 4.30 -41.27 42.40
C GLN A 437 3.66 -40.03 43.05
N VAL A 438 4.43 -39.29 43.86
CA VAL A 438 3.96 -38.05 44.49
C VAL A 438 3.82 -36.93 43.46
N LEU A 439 4.76 -36.81 42.52
CA LEU A 439 4.74 -35.78 41.49
C LEU A 439 3.63 -36.01 40.46
N LEU A 440 3.51 -37.25 39.96
CA LEU A 440 2.51 -37.67 38.97
C LEU A 440 1.24 -38.17 39.66
N ASN A 441 0.57 -37.26 40.39
CA ASN A 441 -0.56 -37.58 41.24
C ASN A 441 -1.94 -37.62 40.53
N ASP A 442 -1.98 -37.38 39.22
CA ASP A 442 -3.19 -37.45 38.40
C ASP A 442 -2.89 -38.07 37.02
N ASP A 443 -3.94 -38.55 36.34
CA ASP A 443 -3.82 -39.22 35.05
C ASP A 443 -3.20 -38.32 33.96
N ASP A 444 -3.47 -37.00 33.94
CA ASP A 444 -2.92 -36.09 32.91
C ASP A 444 -1.40 -36.04 33.00
N LYS A 445 -0.88 -35.88 34.21
CA LYS A 445 0.57 -35.90 34.47
C LYS A 445 1.19 -37.26 34.18
N VAL A 446 0.55 -38.34 34.63
CA VAL A 446 1.04 -39.71 34.40
C VAL A 446 1.13 -40.00 32.90
N TYR A 447 0.06 -39.76 32.15
CA TYR A 447 0.05 -40.03 30.70
C TYR A 447 0.96 -39.07 29.92
N THR A 448 1.09 -37.80 30.35
CA THR A 448 2.07 -36.87 29.75
C THR A 448 3.48 -37.42 29.88
N TRP A 449 3.87 -37.79 31.11
CA TRP A 449 5.21 -38.33 31.37
C TRP A 449 5.44 -39.65 30.64
N LEU A 450 4.42 -40.53 30.56
CA LEU A 450 4.52 -41.78 29.80
C LEU A 450 4.70 -41.54 28.30
N LEU A 451 4.04 -40.54 27.72
CA LEU A 451 4.24 -40.17 26.30
C LEU A 451 5.68 -39.72 26.06
N ASP A 452 6.21 -38.82 26.89
CA ASP A 452 7.59 -38.34 26.77
C ASP A 452 8.60 -39.49 26.99
N ALA A 453 8.35 -40.38 27.96
CA ALA A 453 9.20 -41.53 28.25
C ALA A 453 9.17 -42.58 27.12
N PHE A 454 7.99 -42.87 26.57
CA PHE A 454 7.86 -43.78 25.43
C PHE A 454 8.51 -43.21 24.18
N PHE A 455 8.37 -41.90 23.94
CA PHE A 455 9.05 -41.23 22.84
C PHE A 455 10.58 -41.31 23.00
N LEU A 456 11.11 -41.04 24.19
CA LEU A 456 12.53 -41.21 24.52
C LEU A 456 13.02 -42.65 24.25
N LEU A 457 12.26 -43.66 24.70
CA LEU A 457 12.61 -45.07 24.46
C LEU A 457 12.59 -45.43 22.98
N THR A 458 11.63 -44.90 22.21
CA THR A 458 11.57 -45.06 20.75
C THR A 458 12.79 -44.43 20.08
N LEU A 459 13.18 -43.21 20.46
CA LEU A 459 14.40 -42.55 19.96
C LEU A 459 15.68 -43.35 20.30
N CYS A 460 15.68 -44.03 21.45
CA CYS A 460 16.77 -44.93 21.87
C CYS A 460 16.69 -46.33 21.23
N GLN A 461 15.73 -46.59 20.35
CA GLN A 461 15.47 -47.90 19.73
C GLN A 461 15.28 -49.03 20.77
N LYS A 462 14.71 -48.71 21.93
CA LYS A 462 14.41 -49.65 23.00
C LYS A 462 12.94 -50.07 22.96
N LYS A 463 12.68 -51.31 23.37
CA LYS A 463 11.29 -51.75 23.55
C LYS A 463 10.65 -50.97 24.68
N ILE A 464 9.47 -50.41 24.42
CA ILE A 464 8.63 -49.75 25.42
C ILE A 464 8.23 -50.74 26.52
N GLU A 465 7.96 -51.99 26.14
CA GLU A 465 7.73 -53.11 27.07
C GLU A 465 9.06 -53.65 27.59
N ASN A 466 9.66 -52.95 28.56
CA ASN A 466 10.87 -53.38 29.26
C ASN A 466 10.66 -53.53 30.78
N PRO A 467 11.56 -54.22 31.50
CA PRO A 467 11.41 -54.46 32.94
C PRO A 467 11.29 -53.19 33.79
N GLN A 468 11.99 -52.11 33.43
CA GLN A 468 11.91 -50.83 34.16
C GLN A 468 10.53 -50.19 33.98
N MET A 469 10.02 -50.14 32.75
CA MET A 469 8.69 -49.61 32.46
C MET A 469 7.58 -50.43 33.14
N LEU A 470 7.69 -51.76 33.16
CA LEU A 470 6.74 -52.61 33.91
C LEU A 470 6.73 -52.28 35.41
N ARG A 471 7.90 -51.97 35.99
CA ARG A 471 8.03 -51.56 37.39
C ARG A 471 7.38 -50.20 37.65
N ILE A 472 7.64 -49.22 36.77
CA ILE A 472 7.04 -47.88 36.83
C ILE A 472 5.52 -47.96 36.71
N LEU A 473 5.00 -48.69 35.71
CA LEU A 473 3.57 -48.90 35.52
C LEU A 473 2.91 -49.63 36.71
N GLY A 474 3.63 -50.55 37.35
CA GLY A 474 3.18 -51.24 38.56
C GLY A 474 2.97 -50.32 39.76
N VAL A 475 3.71 -49.19 39.82
CA VAL A 475 3.59 -48.18 40.87
C VAL A 475 2.60 -47.08 40.51
N LEU A 476 2.69 -46.52 39.29
CA LEU A 476 1.81 -45.44 38.84
C LEU A 476 0.36 -45.88 38.64
N LYS A 477 0.14 -47.12 38.19
CA LYS A 477 -1.20 -47.70 37.93
C LYS A 477 -2.17 -46.76 37.18
N PRO A 478 -1.79 -46.22 36.00
CA PRO A 478 -2.65 -45.31 35.25
C PRO A 478 -4.02 -45.91 34.94
N ALA A 479 -5.09 -45.12 35.09
CA ALA A 479 -6.44 -45.60 34.86
C ALA A 479 -6.65 -45.98 33.39
N GLN A 480 -7.28 -47.12 33.12
CA GLN A 480 -7.57 -47.62 31.75
C GLN A 480 -6.33 -47.77 30.85
N PHE A 481 -5.14 -48.01 31.41
CA PHE A 481 -3.90 -48.10 30.64
C PHE A 481 -3.96 -49.08 29.47
N LYS A 482 -4.55 -50.28 29.67
CA LYS A 482 -4.68 -51.28 28.59
C LYS A 482 -5.49 -50.78 27.39
N GLU A 483 -6.50 -49.94 27.64
CA GLU A 483 -7.35 -49.36 26.60
C GLU A 483 -6.64 -48.19 25.88
N ASN A 484 -5.83 -47.42 26.61
CA ASN A 484 -5.15 -46.24 26.07
C ASN A 484 -3.79 -46.56 25.44
N LEU A 485 -3.11 -47.65 25.83
CA LEU A 485 -1.79 -48.01 25.32
C LEU A 485 -1.72 -48.05 23.78
N PRO A 486 -2.67 -48.69 23.05
CA PRO A 486 -2.66 -48.64 21.59
C PRO A 486 -2.68 -47.22 21.03
N ARG A 487 -3.45 -46.30 21.65
CA ARG A 487 -3.58 -44.90 21.22
C ARG A 487 -2.29 -44.11 21.44
N LEU A 488 -1.63 -44.34 22.58
CA LEU A 488 -0.31 -43.75 22.87
C LEU A 488 0.71 -44.21 21.82
N LEU A 489 0.71 -45.50 21.49
CA LEU A 489 1.61 -46.07 20.49
C LEU A 489 1.32 -45.56 19.07
N THR A 490 0.04 -45.38 18.70
CA THR A 490 -0.36 -44.75 17.43
C THR A 490 0.23 -43.34 17.35
N LEU A 491 0.08 -42.52 18.39
CA LEU A 491 0.58 -41.15 18.38
C LEU A 491 2.12 -41.07 18.27
N ILE A 492 2.84 -42.07 18.79
CA ILE A 492 4.31 -42.11 18.77
C ILE A 492 4.86 -42.67 17.47
N ASN A 493 4.25 -43.73 16.92
CA ASN A 493 4.85 -44.53 15.84
C ASN A 493 4.13 -44.41 14.50
N GLU A 494 2.82 -44.16 14.49
CA GLU A 494 2.03 -44.13 13.25
C GLU A 494 2.30 -42.84 12.47
N SER A 495 2.15 -42.90 11.14
CA SER A 495 2.27 -41.74 10.23
C SER A 495 0.94 -41.40 9.54
N ASP A 496 -0.07 -42.27 9.62
CA ASP A 496 -1.41 -41.97 9.13
C ASP A 496 -2.11 -40.90 9.99
N GLU A 497 -2.45 -39.79 9.35
CA GLU A 497 -3.05 -38.61 9.95
C GLU A 497 -4.42 -38.89 10.61
N VAL A 498 -5.24 -39.74 9.98
CA VAL A 498 -6.60 -40.06 10.48
C VAL A 498 -6.49 -40.88 11.76
N LEU A 499 -5.60 -41.87 11.79
CA LEU A 499 -5.33 -42.68 12.97
C LEU A 499 -4.72 -41.83 14.10
N GLN A 500 -3.81 -40.90 13.78
CA GLN A 500 -3.25 -39.97 14.75
C GLN A 500 -4.33 -39.06 15.35
N MET A 501 -5.20 -38.48 14.53
CA MET A 501 -6.28 -37.61 15.01
C MET A 501 -7.32 -38.34 15.86
N ASP A 502 -7.68 -39.57 15.48
CA ASP A 502 -8.57 -40.40 16.29
C ASP A 502 -7.94 -40.72 17.66
N ALA A 503 -6.64 -41.04 17.68
CA ALA A 503 -5.88 -41.23 18.92
C ALA A 503 -5.85 -39.95 19.77
N ILE A 504 -5.59 -38.78 19.17
CA ILE A 504 -5.61 -37.48 19.86
C ILE A 504 -6.98 -37.24 20.51
N VAL A 505 -8.06 -37.32 19.73
CA VAL A 505 -9.42 -37.06 20.23
C VAL A 505 -9.78 -37.96 21.41
N GLN A 506 -9.37 -39.22 21.38
CA GLN A 506 -9.62 -40.17 22.46
C GLN A 506 -8.71 -39.93 23.68
N LEU A 507 -7.48 -39.44 23.48
CA LEU A 507 -6.53 -39.12 24.55
C LEU A 507 -6.77 -37.75 25.20
N MET A 508 -7.44 -36.82 24.53
CA MET A 508 -7.69 -35.45 25.03
C MET A 508 -8.40 -35.41 26.38
N ALA A 509 -9.26 -36.38 26.67
CA ALA A 509 -9.96 -36.49 27.96
C ALA A 509 -9.04 -36.99 29.09
N ARG A 510 -7.87 -37.54 28.76
CA ARG A 510 -6.92 -38.16 29.69
C ARG A 510 -5.67 -37.34 29.89
N THR A 511 -5.17 -36.71 28.84
CA THR A 511 -3.91 -35.97 28.92
C THR A 511 -3.83 -34.82 27.93
N ARG A 512 -3.02 -33.81 28.25
CA ARG A 512 -2.56 -32.74 27.36
C ARG A 512 -1.21 -33.06 26.71
N GLY A 513 -0.54 -34.11 27.16
CA GLY A 513 0.77 -34.55 26.65
C GLY A 513 0.77 -34.95 25.18
N TRP A 514 -0.38 -35.24 24.57
CA TRP A 514 -0.45 -35.45 23.13
C TRP A 514 0.03 -34.23 22.32
N LYS A 515 -0.13 -33.01 22.85
CA LYS A 515 0.38 -31.78 22.24
C LYS A 515 1.91 -31.77 22.16
N ASN A 516 2.56 -32.35 23.17
CA ASN A 516 4.01 -32.49 23.20
C ASN A 516 4.47 -33.37 22.03
N ILE A 517 3.86 -34.55 21.85
CA ILE A 517 4.22 -35.48 20.77
C ILE A 517 3.97 -34.88 19.38
N VAL A 518 2.86 -34.15 19.21
CA VAL A 518 2.59 -33.39 17.97
C VAL A 518 3.74 -32.42 17.67
N GLY A 519 4.25 -31.71 18.69
CA GLY A 519 5.40 -30.82 18.57
C GLY A 519 6.71 -31.55 18.29
N TYR A 520 7.04 -32.59 19.08
CA TYR A 520 8.29 -33.33 18.95
C TYR A 520 8.45 -34.03 17.60
N ARG A 521 7.33 -34.40 16.97
CA ARG A 521 7.29 -35.07 15.66
C ARG A 521 6.91 -34.12 14.51
N GLU A 522 6.68 -32.84 14.78
CA GLU A 522 6.14 -31.86 13.83
C GLU A 522 4.94 -32.38 13.01
N LEU A 523 3.99 -33.06 13.69
CA LEU A 523 2.85 -33.66 13.01
C LEU A 523 1.99 -32.59 12.34
N ARG A 524 1.63 -32.85 11.08
CA ARG A 524 0.75 -32.00 10.27
C ARG A 524 -0.54 -32.72 9.96
N PHE A 525 -1.65 -31.97 9.98
CA PHE A 525 -3.01 -32.46 9.85
C PHE A 525 -3.71 -31.87 8.62
N GLU A 526 -3.05 -31.94 7.47
CA GLU A 526 -3.52 -31.31 6.23
C GLU A 526 -4.85 -31.88 5.71
N ARG A 527 -5.06 -33.20 5.81
CA ARG A 527 -6.23 -33.89 5.25
C ARG A 527 -7.45 -33.83 6.18
N SER A 528 -7.24 -33.77 7.48
CA SER A 528 -8.27 -33.86 8.54
C SER A 528 -9.27 -32.72 8.50
N TYR A 529 -8.87 -31.58 7.95
CA TYR A 529 -9.69 -30.36 7.91
C TYR A 529 -9.98 -29.84 6.50
N ALA A 530 -9.43 -30.49 5.47
CA ALA A 530 -9.47 -30.02 4.08
C ALA A 530 -10.91 -29.89 3.53
N GLU A 531 -11.84 -30.75 3.94
CA GLU A 531 -13.23 -30.68 3.49
C GLU A 531 -13.95 -29.45 4.04
N THR A 532 -13.89 -29.21 5.35
CA THR A 532 -14.49 -28.03 5.99
C THR A 532 -13.84 -26.74 5.46
N GLU A 533 -12.52 -26.72 5.27
CA GLU A 533 -11.81 -25.60 4.66
C GLU A 533 -12.28 -25.33 3.22
N ARG A 534 -12.51 -26.37 2.42
CA ARG A 534 -13.02 -26.26 1.04
C ARG A 534 -14.44 -25.68 1.02
N GLU A 535 -15.32 -26.16 1.90
CA GLU A 535 -16.68 -25.64 2.03
C GLU A 535 -16.69 -24.16 2.44
N LEU A 536 -15.91 -23.78 3.45
CA LEU A 536 -15.75 -22.39 3.88
C LEU A 536 -15.23 -21.48 2.75
N ASN A 537 -14.23 -21.96 1.99
CA ASN A 537 -13.72 -21.22 0.83
C ASN A 537 -14.78 -21.06 -0.27
N SER A 538 -15.63 -22.07 -0.49
CA SER A 538 -16.75 -21.98 -1.43
C SER A 538 -17.75 -20.92 -1.00
N VAL A 539 -18.16 -20.93 0.28
CA VAL A 539 -19.06 -19.92 0.87
C VAL A 539 -18.47 -18.52 0.73
N ARG A 540 -17.18 -18.33 1.05
CA ARG A 540 -16.49 -17.04 0.91
C ARG A 540 -16.50 -16.51 -0.53
N ARG A 541 -16.27 -17.37 -1.53
CA ARG A 541 -16.35 -16.99 -2.95
C ARG A 541 -17.78 -16.61 -3.36
N ALA A 542 -18.78 -17.36 -2.89
CA ALA A 542 -20.19 -17.03 -3.13
C ALA A 542 -20.61 -15.70 -2.49
N ALA A 543 -20.13 -15.42 -1.27
CA ALA A 543 -20.35 -14.14 -0.60
C ALA A 543 -19.76 -12.96 -1.40
N ASN A 544 -18.54 -13.11 -1.93
CA ASN A 544 -17.93 -12.10 -2.80
C ASN A 544 -18.75 -11.86 -4.09
N SER A 545 -19.34 -12.91 -4.67
CA SER A 545 -20.23 -12.73 -5.83
C SER A 545 -21.47 -11.89 -5.47
N LEU A 546 -22.09 -12.15 -4.33
CA LEU A 546 -23.23 -11.37 -3.85
C LEU A 546 -22.87 -9.92 -3.53
N TYR A 547 -21.66 -9.68 -3.04
CA TYR A 547 -21.13 -8.33 -2.84
C TYR A 547 -21.03 -7.57 -4.18
N MET A 548 -20.49 -8.21 -5.22
CA MET A 548 -20.43 -7.60 -6.56
C MET A 548 -21.82 -7.31 -7.14
N ASP A 549 -22.81 -8.15 -6.86
CA ASP A 549 -24.19 -7.89 -7.27
C ASP A 549 -24.83 -6.74 -6.47
N LEU A 550 -24.52 -6.61 -5.18
CA LEU A 550 -24.95 -5.48 -4.37
C LEU A 550 -24.35 -4.15 -4.88
N LEU A 551 -23.06 -4.14 -5.25
CA LEU A 551 -22.41 -2.97 -5.84
C LEU A 551 -23.09 -2.50 -7.14
N LYS A 552 -23.59 -3.44 -7.96
CA LYS A 552 -24.36 -3.09 -9.17
C LYS A 552 -25.67 -2.39 -8.80
N VAL A 553 -26.34 -2.84 -7.74
CA VAL A 553 -27.57 -2.22 -7.23
C VAL A 553 -27.30 -0.80 -6.73
N GLY A 554 -26.22 -0.58 -5.96
CA GLY A 554 -25.80 0.76 -5.53
C GLY A 554 -25.45 1.67 -6.70
N THR A 555 -24.69 1.16 -7.68
CA THR A 555 -24.34 1.90 -8.90
C THR A 555 -25.59 2.29 -9.69
N GLN A 556 -26.56 1.39 -9.84
CA GLN A 556 -27.82 1.68 -10.51
C GLN A 556 -28.64 2.74 -9.77
N ALA A 557 -28.69 2.68 -8.44
CA ALA A 557 -29.39 3.67 -7.61
C ALA A 557 -28.76 5.07 -7.71
N SER A 558 -27.44 5.17 -7.89
CA SER A 558 -26.74 6.46 -8.04
C SER A 558 -27.22 7.29 -9.22
N ASN A 559 -27.70 6.64 -10.30
CA ASN A 559 -28.28 7.30 -11.47
C ASN A 559 -29.59 8.05 -11.15
N TYR A 560 -30.20 7.77 -10.00
CA TYR A 560 -31.44 8.38 -9.53
C TYR A 560 -31.24 9.21 -8.24
N SER A 561 -30.00 9.56 -7.93
CA SER A 561 -29.60 10.27 -6.71
C SER A 561 -30.25 11.65 -6.60
N VAL A 562 -30.16 12.48 -7.65
CA VAL A 562 -30.68 13.86 -7.65
C VAL A 562 -31.59 14.08 -8.86
N PHE A 563 -32.82 14.54 -8.61
CA PHE A 563 -33.73 14.98 -9.67
C PHE A 563 -33.61 16.49 -9.86
N ILE A 564 -33.25 16.94 -11.07
CA ILE A 564 -33.24 18.37 -11.43
C ILE A 564 -34.42 18.62 -12.37
N GLY A 565 -35.41 19.38 -11.90
CA GLY A 565 -36.58 19.78 -12.69
C GLY A 565 -36.24 20.73 -13.84
N SER A 566 -37.17 20.94 -14.77
CA SER A 566 -36.95 21.87 -15.89
C SER A 566 -36.81 23.32 -15.42
N PHE A 567 -35.81 24.04 -15.93
CA PHE A 567 -35.54 25.45 -15.61
C PHE A 567 -36.63 26.44 -16.08
N ASP A 568 -37.62 25.99 -16.87
CA ASP A 568 -38.65 26.84 -17.48
C ASP A 568 -40.00 26.66 -16.76
N GLY A 569 -40.08 27.20 -15.54
CA GLY A 569 -41.11 26.90 -14.52
C GLY A 569 -42.56 27.24 -14.87
N ASP A 570 -42.81 28.04 -15.92
CA ASP A 570 -44.17 28.54 -16.24
C ASP A 570 -44.76 28.05 -17.56
N SER A 571 -44.00 27.31 -18.37
CA SER A 571 -44.48 26.68 -19.59
C SER A 571 -45.33 25.45 -19.27
N PHE A 572 -46.49 25.28 -19.92
CA PHE A 572 -47.30 24.05 -19.83
C PHE A 572 -46.48 22.80 -20.21
N LEU A 573 -45.59 22.92 -21.20
CA LEU A 573 -44.68 21.85 -21.62
C LEU A 573 -43.55 21.63 -20.60
N GLY A 574 -43.09 22.67 -19.89
CA GLY A 574 -42.14 22.57 -18.78
C GLY A 574 -42.74 21.85 -17.57
N LYS A 575 -43.98 22.19 -17.19
CA LYS A 575 -44.72 21.50 -16.11
C LYS A 575 -45.00 20.04 -16.45
N LEU A 576 -45.37 19.74 -17.70
CA LEU A 576 -45.61 18.36 -18.16
C LEU A 576 -44.30 17.56 -18.25
N GLY A 577 -43.21 18.17 -18.72
CA GLY A 577 -41.88 17.56 -18.76
C GLY A 577 -41.29 17.29 -17.38
N SER A 578 -41.45 18.21 -16.43
CA SER A 578 -41.00 18.04 -15.04
C SER A 578 -41.83 17.00 -14.29
N ALA A 579 -43.14 16.90 -14.54
CA ALA A 579 -44.00 15.87 -13.96
C ALA A 579 -43.66 14.46 -14.50
N VAL A 580 -43.44 14.34 -15.82
CA VAL A 580 -43.01 13.09 -16.46
C VAL A 580 -41.60 12.69 -16.00
N GLY A 581 -40.67 13.64 -15.91
CA GLY A 581 -39.33 13.41 -15.37
C GLY A 581 -39.34 12.98 -13.90
N GLY A 582 -40.17 13.63 -13.07
CA GLY A 582 -40.33 13.27 -11.66
C GLY A 582 -40.95 11.88 -11.46
N SER A 583 -41.94 11.51 -12.29
CA SER A 583 -42.50 10.16 -12.29
C SER A 583 -41.48 9.10 -12.75
N ALA A 584 -40.68 9.39 -13.78
CA ALA A 584 -39.63 8.49 -14.25
C ALA A 584 -38.54 8.28 -13.19
N TYR A 585 -38.12 9.35 -12.48
CA TYR A 585 -37.19 9.24 -11.35
C TYR A 585 -37.80 8.44 -10.19
N SER A 586 -39.07 8.69 -9.85
CA SER A 586 -39.75 7.95 -8.79
C SER A 586 -39.90 6.45 -9.11
N MET A 587 -40.15 6.11 -10.38
CA MET A 587 -40.12 4.74 -10.88
C MET A 587 -38.71 4.13 -10.80
N GLY A 588 -37.67 4.87 -11.19
CA GLY A 588 -36.27 4.44 -11.10
C GLY A 588 -35.82 4.18 -9.66
N ARG A 589 -36.19 5.07 -8.72
CA ARG A 589 -35.98 4.93 -7.28
C ARG A 589 -36.72 3.72 -6.71
N SER A 590 -38.00 3.55 -7.05
CA SER A 590 -38.81 2.40 -6.64
C SER A 590 -38.24 1.08 -7.16
N SER A 591 -37.78 1.05 -8.41
CA SER A 591 -37.09 -0.10 -8.99
C SER A 591 -35.80 -0.42 -8.25
N SER A 592 -34.98 0.60 -7.94
CA SER A 592 -33.72 0.42 -7.23
C SER A 592 -33.94 -0.09 -5.80
N LEU A 593 -34.93 0.45 -5.07
CA LEU A 593 -35.33 -0.04 -3.76
C LEU A 593 -35.87 -1.48 -3.83
N SER A 594 -36.58 -1.84 -4.90
CA SER A 594 -37.04 -3.21 -5.12
C SER A 594 -35.87 -4.17 -5.30
N SER A 595 -34.87 -3.81 -6.12
CA SER A 595 -33.62 -4.57 -6.28
C SER A 595 -32.83 -4.68 -4.98
N LEU A 596 -32.78 -3.62 -4.17
CA LEU A 596 -32.14 -3.67 -2.83
C LEU A 596 -32.88 -4.62 -1.88
N ASN A 597 -34.21 -4.61 -1.88
CA ASN A 597 -35.03 -5.55 -1.11
C ASN A 597 -34.85 -7.01 -1.59
N GLU A 598 -34.68 -7.22 -2.89
CA GLU A 598 -34.36 -8.54 -3.45
C GLU A 598 -32.97 -9.01 -3.00
N MET A 599 -31.97 -8.12 -3.04
CA MET A 599 -30.64 -8.41 -2.52
C MET A 599 -30.65 -8.70 -1.03
N ARG A 600 -31.43 -7.96 -0.23
CA ARG A 600 -31.62 -8.24 1.20
C ARG A 600 -32.07 -9.69 1.41
N GLU A 601 -33.13 -10.12 0.72
CA GLU A 601 -33.64 -11.48 0.85
C GLU A 601 -32.65 -12.52 0.35
N LYS A 602 -31.95 -12.27 -0.77
CA LYS A 602 -30.90 -13.14 -1.29
C LYS A 602 -29.77 -13.33 -0.29
N VAL A 603 -29.23 -12.25 0.27
CA VAL A 603 -28.13 -12.30 1.25
C VAL A 603 -28.59 -12.98 2.54
N ARG A 604 -29.78 -12.66 3.04
CA ARG A 604 -30.31 -13.29 4.25
C ARG A 604 -30.52 -14.79 4.07
N LYS A 605 -31.09 -15.20 2.93
CA LYS A 605 -31.25 -16.61 2.57
C LYS A 605 -29.89 -17.29 2.45
N PHE A 606 -28.95 -16.66 1.75
CA PHE A 606 -27.58 -17.15 1.59
C PHE A 606 -26.90 -17.41 2.95
N ILE A 607 -26.91 -16.44 3.87
CA ILE A 607 -26.32 -16.60 5.21
C ILE A 607 -26.99 -17.77 5.95
N SER A 608 -28.32 -17.88 5.89
CA SER A 608 -29.05 -18.95 6.58
C SER A 608 -28.70 -20.35 6.03
N GLU A 609 -28.60 -20.50 4.71
CA GLU A 609 -28.33 -21.78 4.03
C GLU A 609 -26.86 -22.19 4.11
N ASN A 610 -25.95 -21.23 4.26
CA ASN A 610 -24.49 -21.45 4.20
C ASN A 610 -23.79 -21.30 5.56
N SER A 611 -24.54 -21.25 6.67
CA SER A 611 -23.96 -21.18 8.02
C SER A 611 -23.35 -22.50 8.51
N THR A 612 -23.70 -23.63 7.89
CA THR A 612 -23.28 -24.99 8.31
C THR A 612 -21.76 -25.18 8.33
N PRO A 613 -20.96 -24.77 7.32
CA PRO A 613 -19.52 -24.91 7.36
C PRO A 613 -18.87 -24.14 8.52
N LEU A 614 -19.35 -22.92 8.80
CA LEU A 614 -18.89 -22.11 9.94
C LEU A 614 -19.22 -22.79 11.28
N ASN A 615 -20.44 -23.32 11.43
CA ASN A 615 -20.85 -24.08 12.60
C ASN A 615 -20.00 -25.36 12.79
N THR A 616 -19.66 -26.04 11.69
CA THR A 616 -18.79 -27.22 11.71
C THR A 616 -17.37 -26.86 12.17
N ALA A 617 -16.79 -25.78 11.64
CA ALA A 617 -15.49 -25.29 12.07
C ALA A 617 -15.49 -24.87 13.55
N ASN A 618 -16.52 -24.16 14.00
CA ASN A 618 -16.70 -23.81 15.42
C ASN A 618 -16.82 -25.05 16.31
N ARG A 619 -17.50 -26.11 15.85
CA ARG A 619 -17.56 -27.38 16.58
C ARG A 619 -16.20 -28.07 16.65
N ILE A 620 -15.38 -27.99 15.61
CA ILE A 620 -13.99 -28.49 15.63
C ILE A 620 -13.16 -27.68 16.63
N ALA A 621 -13.22 -26.36 16.55
CA ALA A 621 -12.50 -25.45 17.44
C ALA A 621 -12.88 -25.66 18.92
N ALA A 622 -14.18 -25.86 19.20
CA ALA A 622 -14.68 -26.14 20.53
C ALA A 622 -14.12 -27.44 21.14
N ARG A 623 -13.80 -28.46 20.33
CA ARG A 623 -13.15 -29.70 20.84
C ARG A 623 -11.80 -29.38 21.49
N PHE A 624 -11.10 -28.36 21.02
CA PHE A 624 -9.80 -27.92 21.52
C PHE A 624 -9.91 -26.73 22.51
N ASN A 625 -11.11 -26.48 23.06
CA ASN A 625 -11.40 -25.35 23.95
C ASN A 625 -11.13 -23.96 23.35
N MET A 626 -11.28 -23.80 22.03
CA MET A 626 -11.18 -22.50 21.38
C MET A 626 -12.53 -21.75 21.41
N PRO A 627 -12.52 -20.40 21.50
CA PRO A 627 -13.73 -19.60 21.42
C PRO A 627 -14.41 -19.74 20.05
N ALA A 628 -15.75 -19.64 20.03
CA ALA A 628 -16.52 -19.69 18.80
C ALA A 628 -16.37 -18.39 17.99
N ILE A 629 -16.22 -18.53 16.68
CA ILE A 629 -16.15 -17.43 15.73
C ILE A 629 -17.57 -17.01 15.35
N GLY A 630 -17.97 -15.83 15.82
CA GLY A 630 -19.25 -15.19 15.51
C GLY A 630 -19.13 -14.08 14.48
N PHE A 631 -20.27 -13.57 14.03
CA PHE A 631 -20.38 -12.40 13.16
C PHE A 631 -21.65 -11.62 13.49
N ASP A 632 -21.62 -10.31 13.26
CA ASP A 632 -22.78 -9.45 13.42
C ASP A 632 -23.64 -9.50 12.16
N ASN A 633 -24.95 -9.62 12.33
CA ASN A 633 -25.92 -9.64 11.25
C ASN A 633 -27.01 -8.61 11.52
N GLU A 634 -26.92 -7.47 10.83
CA GLU A 634 -27.81 -6.32 10.98
C GLU A 634 -28.94 -6.30 9.95
N ILE A 635 -29.06 -7.35 9.11
CA ILE A 635 -30.07 -7.40 8.05
C ILE A 635 -31.48 -7.48 8.66
N SER A 636 -32.30 -6.48 8.35
CA SER A 636 -33.70 -6.43 8.80
C SER A 636 -34.54 -7.59 8.27
N TYR A 637 -35.50 -8.04 9.08
CA TYR A 637 -36.52 -9.00 8.66
C TYR A 637 -37.60 -8.36 7.77
N ALA A 638 -37.85 -7.06 7.96
CA ALA A 638 -38.84 -6.32 7.22
C ALA A 638 -38.27 -5.77 5.90
N LYS A 639 -39.17 -5.44 4.97
CA LYS A 639 -38.77 -4.71 3.76
C LYS A 639 -38.30 -3.30 4.11
N TYR A 640 -37.26 -2.84 3.40
CA TYR A 640 -36.86 -1.44 3.47
C TYR A 640 -37.89 -0.61 2.73
N GLU A 641 -38.32 0.47 3.38
CA GLU A 641 -39.25 1.45 2.85
C GLU A 641 -38.54 2.81 2.78
N LEU A 642 -38.66 3.48 1.63
CA LEU A 642 -38.15 4.83 1.40
C LEU A 642 -39.22 5.65 0.68
N ASP A 643 -39.23 6.96 0.92
CA ASP A 643 -40.00 7.87 0.08
C ASP A 643 -39.30 8.00 -1.29
N ASN A 644 -39.79 7.25 -2.28
CA ASN A 644 -39.26 7.27 -3.64
C ASN A 644 -39.75 8.48 -4.46
N SER A 645 -40.42 9.46 -3.86
CA SER A 645 -40.82 10.68 -4.57
C SER A 645 -39.60 11.42 -5.11
N ALA A 646 -39.77 12.13 -6.23
CA ALA A 646 -38.71 12.99 -6.78
C ALA A 646 -38.40 14.21 -5.90
N ALA A 647 -39.20 14.47 -4.86
CA ALA A 647 -39.01 15.55 -3.89
C ALA A 647 -38.14 15.14 -2.69
N ASN A 648 -37.82 13.84 -2.53
CA ASN A 648 -36.90 13.38 -1.51
C ASN A 648 -35.45 13.59 -1.96
N ASP A 649 -34.85 14.71 -1.57
CA ASP A 649 -33.45 15.05 -1.87
C ASP A 649 -32.45 14.19 -1.08
N ASN A 650 -32.89 13.54 0.01
CA ASN A 650 -32.07 12.69 0.87
C ASN A 650 -32.18 11.19 0.52
N TRP A 651 -32.96 10.85 -0.50
CA TRP A 651 -33.28 9.46 -0.84
C TRP A 651 -32.06 8.56 -0.99
N PHE A 652 -31.00 9.07 -1.66
CA PHE A 652 -29.81 8.27 -1.93
C PHE A 652 -28.99 7.99 -0.66
N ASN A 653 -28.88 8.95 0.27
CA ASN A 653 -28.21 8.73 1.55
C ASN A 653 -28.95 7.68 2.41
N GLU A 654 -30.29 7.70 2.38
CA GLU A 654 -31.11 6.71 3.08
C GLU A 654 -30.99 5.32 2.43
N PHE A 655 -30.93 5.26 1.10
CA PHE A 655 -30.65 4.06 0.32
C PHE A 655 -29.27 3.48 0.67
N GLU A 656 -28.21 4.30 0.63
CA GLU A 656 -26.83 3.89 0.94
C GLU A 656 -26.73 3.33 2.36
N ARG A 657 -27.47 3.89 3.33
CA ARG A 657 -27.51 3.34 4.69
C ARG A 657 -28.03 1.90 4.72
N PHE A 658 -29.08 1.58 3.97
CA PHE A 658 -29.62 0.22 3.90
C PHE A 658 -28.73 -0.72 3.08
N GLU A 659 -28.14 -0.24 2.00
CA GLU A 659 -27.11 -0.96 1.25
C GLU A 659 -25.94 -1.34 2.15
N LYS A 660 -25.45 -0.38 2.93
CA LYS A 660 -24.37 -0.58 3.90
C LYS A 660 -24.70 -1.65 4.93
N GLN A 661 -25.92 -1.69 5.47
CA GLN A 661 -26.33 -2.74 6.41
C GLN A 661 -26.25 -4.16 5.81
N ILE A 662 -26.67 -4.32 4.54
CA ILE A 662 -26.54 -5.61 3.83
C ILE A 662 -25.06 -5.94 3.63
N ASN A 663 -24.28 -4.96 3.17
CA ASN A 663 -22.86 -5.10 2.89
C ASN A 663 -22.08 -5.50 4.16
N ASP A 664 -22.28 -4.80 5.26
CA ASP A 664 -21.56 -5.00 6.51
C ASP A 664 -21.85 -6.38 7.08
N SER A 665 -23.11 -6.84 7.02
CA SER A 665 -23.49 -8.20 7.46
C SER A 665 -22.90 -9.30 6.57
N LEU A 666 -22.88 -9.09 5.25
CA LEU A 666 -22.28 -10.03 4.30
C LEU A 666 -20.76 -10.13 4.49
N ASN A 667 -20.10 -9.00 4.69
CA ASN A 667 -18.67 -8.93 4.96
C ASN A 667 -18.32 -9.52 6.32
N ALA A 668 -19.13 -9.28 7.36
CA ALA A 668 -18.94 -9.88 8.68
C ALA A 668 -19.03 -11.41 8.60
N PHE A 669 -20.02 -11.96 7.88
CA PHE A 669 -20.14 -13.40 7.66
C PHE A 669 -18.95 -13.99 6.89
N SER A 670 -18.57 -13.35 5.77
CA SER A 670 -17.39 -13.74 4.97
C SER A 670 -16.09 -13.67 5.78
N GLY A 671 -15.96 -12.65 6.64
CA GLY A 671 -14.87 -12.48 7.59
C GLY A 671 -14.80 -13.61 8.61
N ALA A 672 -15.93 -13.97 9.23
CA ALA A 672 -15.99 -15.11 10.13
C ALA A 672 -15.63 -16.45 9.45
N CYS A 673 -16.03 -16.65 8.19
CA CYS A 673 -15.56 -17.81 7.43
C CYS A 673 -14.05 -17.79 7.18
N SER A 674 -13.46 -16.61 6.98
CA SER A 674 -12.01 -16.45 6.79
C SER A 674 -11.25 -16.71 8.10
N ASP A 675 -11.73 -16.16 9.22
CA ASP A 675 -11.19 -16.44 10.54
C ASP A 675 -11.25 -17.95 10.88
N ALA A 676 -12.33 -18.62 10.47
CA ALA A 676 -12.47 -20.07 10.66
C ALA A 676 -11.46 -20.86 9.82
N ILE A 677 -11.18 -20.44 8.59
CA ILE A 677 -10.12 -21.03 7.76
C ILE A 677 -8.76 -20.85 8.42
N ASP A 678 -8.46 -19.64 8.91
CA ASP A 678 -7.20 -19.35 9.60
C ASP A 678 -7.05 -20.21 10.87
N GLN A 679 -8.15 -20.42 11.61
CA GLN A 679 -8.16 -21.27 12.79
C GLN A 679 -7.90 -22.74 12.43
N LEU A 680 -8.49 -23.24 11.34
CA LEU A 680 -8.21 -24.57 10.82
C LEU A 680 -6.77 -24.69 10.33
N SER A 681 -6.18 -23.64 9.74
CA SER A 681 -4.78 -23.62 9.32
C SER A 681 -3.83 -23.85 10.49
N TYR A 682 -4.09 -23.24 11.66
CA TYR A 682 -3.33 -23.55 12.87
C TYR A 682 -3.43 -25.03 13.25
N PHE A 683 -4.62 -25.63 13.22
CA PHE A 683 -4.78 -27.05 13.51
C PHE A 683 -4.07 -27.95 12.48
N LYS A 684 -4.13 -27.63 11.19
CA LYS A 684 -3.38 -28.32 10.12
C LYS A 684 -1.88 -28.26 10.38
N SER A 685 -1.39 -27.14 10.91
CA SER A 685 0.02 -26.98 11.28
C SER A 685 0.40 -27.65 12.61
N GLY A 686 -0.53 -28.29 13.34
CA GLY A 686 -0.28 -28.90 14.65
C GLY A 686 -0.36 -27.92 15.83
N GLU A 687 -0.74 -26.66 15.60
CA GLU A 687 -0.76 -25.59 16.60
C GLU A 687 -2.12 -25.47 17.31
N PHE A 688 -2.51 -26.51 18.06
CA PHE A 688 -3.80 -26.59 18.78
C PHE A 688 -3.93 -25.69 20.01
N SER A 689 -3.05 -24.72 20.18
CA SER A 689 -3.06 -23.76 21.29
C SER A 689 -3.21 -22.31 20.81
N LYS A 690 -3.17 -22.05 19.49
CA LYS A 690 -3.35 -20.69 18.95
C LYS A 690 -4.80 -20.43 18.58
N SER A 691 -5.31 -19.28 19.01
CA SER A 691 -6.65 -18.78 18.70
C SER A 691 -6.56 -17.54 17.81
N VAL A 692 -7.23 -17.56 16.65
CA VAL A 692 -7.32 -16.40 15.75
C VAL A 692 -7.95 -15.19 16.46
N ILE A 693 -8.97 -15.44 17.29
CA ILE A 693 -9.70 -14.38 18.02
C ILE A 693 -8.77 -13.68 19.00
N GLU A 694 -8.07 -14.44 19.84
CA GLU A 694 -7.16 -13.87 20.86
C GLU A 694 -5.99 -13.11 20.21
N ILE A 695 -5.42 -13.63 19.12
CA ILE A 695 -4.36 -12.96 18.37
C ILE A 695 -4.85 -11.62 17.80
N ARG A 696 -6.06 -11.58 17.26
CA ARG A 696 -6.66 -10.36 16.72
C ARG A 696 -6.96 -9.34 17.81
N GLU A 697 -7.54 -9.76 18.93
CA GLU A 697 -7.82 -8.89 20.07
C GLU A 697 -6.53 -8.29 20.65
N LYS A 698 -5.48 -9.10 20.81
CA LYS A 698 -4.16 -8.64 21.24
C LYS A 698 -3.58 -7.59 20.29
N LYS A 699 -3.61 -7.85 18.97
CA LYS A 699 -3.14 -6.89 17.96
C LYS A 699 -3.93 -5.58 18.00
N ARG A 700 -5.24 -5.64 18.20
CA ARG A 700 -6.09 -4.45 18.33
C ARG A 700 -5.76 -3.65 19.59
N ALA A 701 -5.56 -4.32 20.73
CA ALA A 701 -5.17 -3.67 21.98
C ALA A 701 -3.79 -3.01 21.86
N GLU A 702 -2.81 -3.69 21.26
CA GLU A 702 -1.47 -3.13 21.00
C GLU A 702 -1.51 -1.92 20.06
N PHE A 703 -2.34 -1.96 19.01
CA PHE A 703 -2.53 -0.84 18.11
C PHE A 703 -3.15 0.38 18.83
N LEU A 704 -4.22 0.16 19.61
CA LEU A 704 -4.86 1.23 20.38
C LEU A 704 -3.91 1.81 21.44
N SER A 705 -3.12 0.96 22.11
CA SER A 705 -2.11 1.40 23.06
C SER A 705 -1.03 2.24 22.40
N ARG A 706 -0.58 1.88 21.18
CA ARG A 706 0.38 2.65 20.42
C ARG A 706 -0.17 4.00 19.98
N GLN A 707 -1.41 4.06 19.50
CA GLN A 707 -2.07 5.32 19.17
C GLN A 707 -2.21 6.23 20.40
N HIS A 708 -2.58 5.66 21.54
CA HIS A 708 -2.70 6.43 22.78
C HIS A 708 -1.34 6.99 23.22
N GLN A 709 -0.28 6.19 23.14
CA GLN A 709 1.08 6.62 23.46
C GLN A 709 1.58 7.72 22.51
N GLU A 710 1.39 7.55 21.19
CA GLU A 710 1.74 8.57 20.19
C GLU A 710 0.99 9.89 20.46
N LYS A 711 -0.28 9.82 20.86
CA LYS A 711 -1.07 10.99 21.21
C LYS A 711 -0.50 11.72 22.43
N LEU A 712 -0.15 10.99 23.50
CA LEU A 712 0.47 11.57 24.70
C LEU A 712 1.81 12.23 24.37
N GLU A 713 2.64 11.57 23.56
CA GLU A 713 3.94 12.10 23.13
C GLU A 713 3.80 13.38 22.30
N LYS A 714 2.70 13.55 21.56
CA LYS A 714 2.43 14.73 20.71
C LYS A 714 1.56 15.80 21.35
N GLN A 715 1.22 15.71 22.63
CA GLN A 715 0.57 16.81 23.37
C GLN A 715 1.54 17.96 23.68
N SER A 716 2.84 17.69 23.62
CA SER A 716 3.91 18.68 23.75
C SER A 716 5.02 18.32 22.78
N VAL A 717 5.67 19.31 22.18
CA VAL A 717 6.74 19.05 21.21
C VAL A 717 7.99 19.84 21.55
N VAL A 718 9.15 19.25 21.30
CA VAL A 718 10.44 19.93 21.51
C VAL A 718 10.83 20.67 20.23
N LEU A 719 11.01 21.97 20.33
CA LEU A 719 11.48 22.85 19.27
C LEU A 719 12.91 23.31 19.55
N GLU A 720 13.71 23.50 18.50
CA GLU A 720 15.01 24.14 18.63
C GLU A 720 14.86 25.66 18.41
N LYS A 721 15.24 26.44 19.42
CA LYS A 721 15.17 27.90 19.39
C LYS A 721 16.53 28.46 19.80
N ASN A 722 17.16 29.27 18.94
CA ASN A 722 18.47 29.86 19.18
C ASN A 722 19.59 28.84 19.55
N GLY A 723 19.45 27.58 19.13
CA GLY A 723 20.37 26.48 19.48
C GLY A 723 20.09 25.80 20.82
N GLU A 724 19.04 26.20 21.53
CA GLU A 724 18.55 25.54 22.76
C GLU A 724 17.24 24.78 22.48
N ARG A 725 17.01 23.68 23.20
CA ARG A 725 15.78 22.88 23.07
C ARG A 725 14.71 23.45 23.99
N HIS A 726 13.51 23.68 23.47
CA HIS A 726 12.37 24.17 24.23
C HIS A 726 11.16 23.25 24.08
N LEU A 727 10.48 22.95 25.18
CA LEU A 727 9.22 22.22 25.18
C LEU A 727 8.08 23.21 24.90
N PHE A 728 7.36 22.98 23.82
CA PHE A 728 6.18 23.72 23.40
C PHE A 728 4.92 22.92 23.73
N ARG A 729 3.95 23.56 24.41
CA ARG A 729 2.58 23.04 24.60
C ARG A 729 1.57 24.17 24.61
N ILE A 730 0.29 23.83 24.43
CA ILE A 730 -0.82 24.77 24.53
C ILE A 730 -1.72 24.34 25.69
N GLU A 731 -1.96 25.25 26.63
CA GLU A 731 -2.92 25.06 27.71
C GLU A 731 -4.21 25.78 27.35
N TRP A 732 -5.33 25.06 27.30
CA TRP A 732 -6.63 25.60 26.94
C TRP A 732 -7.48 25.87 28.19
N GLU A 733 -8.11 27.04 28.23
CA GLU A 733 -9.03 27.45 29.28
C GLU A 733 -10.32 27.98 28.67
N LYS A 734 -11.46 27.50 29.20
CA LYS A 734 -12.79 27.95 28.76
C LYS A 734 -13.01 29.41 29.15
N ILE A 735 -13.49 30.22 28.23
CA ILE A 735 -13.99 31.56 28.53
C ILE A 735 -15.39 31.43 29.13
N GLU A 736 -15.54 31.73 30.41
CA GLU A 736 -16.83 31.56 31.13
C GLU A 736 -17.95 32.48 30.62
N ASN A 737 -17.60 33.69 30.17
CA ASN A 737 -18.56 34.68 29.67
C ASN A 737 -18.18 35.10 28.23
N PRO A 738 -18.46 34.26 27.21
CA PRO A 738 -18.19 34.62 25.84
C PRO A 738 -19.11 35.77 25.37
N PRO A 739 -18.66 36.61 24.43
CA PRO A 739 -19.44 37.78 23.98
C PRO A 739 -20.72 37.42 23.21
N CYS A 740 -20.77 36.21 22.66
CA CYS A 740 -21.92 35.62 22.00
C CYS A 740 -21.93 34.12 22.26
N ASP A 741 -23.01 33.46 21.89
CA ASP A 741 -23.09 31.99 21.89
C ASP A 741 -21.98 31.43 20.98
N PRO A 742 -21.07 30.57 21.50
CA PRO A 742 -20.01 29.95 20.71
C PRO A 742 -20.49 29.25 19.43
N ASP A 743 -21.71 28.69 19.41
CA ASP A 743 -22.30 28.07 18.20
C ASP A 743 -22.57 29.09 17.08
N ASN A 744 -22.73 30.36 17.43
CA ASN A 744 -22.99 31.44 16.49
C ASN A 744 -21.71 32.13 16.02
N VAL A 745 -20.52 31.74 16.47
CA VAL A 745 -19.27 32.34 16.00
C VAL A 745 -19.03 31.94 14.53
N SER A 746 -18.85 32.93 13.66
CA SER A 746 -18.54 32.73 12.24
C SER A 746 -17.08 33.03 11.89
N HIS A 747 -16.46 33.99 12.57
CA HIS A 747 -15.06 34.35 12.37
C HIS A 747 -14.39 34.77 13.68
N ILE A 748 -13.12 34.39 13.81
CA ILE A 748 -12.19 34.94 14.81
C ILE A 748 -10.95 35.42 14.06
N LYS A 749 -10.55 36.67 14.31
CA LYS A 749 -9.38 37.31 13.68
C LYS A 749 -8.62 38.18 14.67
N THR A 750 -7.34 38.43 14.38
CA THR A 750 -6.50 39.36 15.13
C THR A 750 -5.54 40.12 14.22
N ASP A 751 -5.22 41.35 14.60
CA ASP A 751 -4.12 42.14 14.00
C ASP A 751 -2.82 42.06 14.82
N GLY A 752 -2.80 41.23 15.87
CA GLY A 752 -1.70 41.08 16.82
C GLY A 752 -1.88 41.89 18.11
N LYS A 753 -2.83 42.84 18.16
CA LYS A 753 -3.18 43.63 19.36
C LYS A 753 -4.64 43.47 19.75
N VAL A 754 -5.51 43.51 18.75
CA VAL A 754 -6.96 43.43 18.89
C VAL A 754 -7.44 42.07 18.41
N TRP A 755 -8.39 41.50 19.14
CA TRP A 755 -9.15 40.32 18.80
C TRP A 755 -10.54 40.74 18.34
N LEU A 756 -11.01 40.11 17.26
CA LEU A 756 -12.31 40.37 16.68
C LEU A 756 -13.05 39.04 16.49
N ILE A 757 -14.22 38.93 17.12
CA ILE A 757 -15.18 37.85 16.89
C ILE A 757 -16.35 38.41 16.08
N VAL A 758 -16.81 37.66 15.09
CA VAL A 758 -18.01 37.98 14.33
C VAL A 758 -18.99 36.83 14.50
N ASP A 759 -20.23 37.13 14.90
CA ASP A 759 -21.28 36.13 14.96
C ASP A 759 -22.05 35.99 13.62
N THR A 760 -22.83 34.93 13.49
CA THR A 760 -23.67 34.63 12.31
C THR A 760 -24.72 35.71 12.05
N SER A 761 -25.06 36.53 13.05
CA SER A 761 -25.97 37.67 12.90
C SER A 761 -25.31 38.91 12.28
N GLY A 762 -23.98 38.89 12.16
CA GLY A 762 -23.21 40.03 11.65
C GLY A 762 -22.76 41.02 12.71
N THR A 763 -22.87 40.67 13.99
CA THR A 763 -22.40 41.52 15.11
C THR A 763 -20.92 41.29 15.37
N PHE A 764 -20.18 42.37 15.60
CA PHE A 764 -18.73 42.33 15.82
C PHE A 764 -18.47 42.51 17.31
N TYR A 765 -17.52 41.75 17.85
CA TYR A 765 -17.08 41.85 19.24
C TYR A 765 -15.58 42.03 19.24
N ARG A 766 -15.12 43.16 19.78
CA ARG A 766 -13.72 43.56 19.83
C ARG A 766 -13.18 43.39 21.25
N SER A 767 -11.96 42.90 21.38
CA SER A 767 -11.26 42.82 22.66
C SER A 767 -9.75 43.07 22.50
N GLU A 768 -9.09 43.62 23.50
CA GLU A 768 -7.62 43.75 23.55
C GLU A 768 -6.97 42.69 24.47
N ASP A 769 -7.76 42.02 25.32
CA ASP A 769 -7.30 41.07 26.34
C ASP A 769 -7.93 39.66 26.23
N ARG A 770 -8.91 39.48 25.33
CA ARG A 770 -9.76 38.29 25.11
C ARG A 770 -10.77 38.00 26.21
N GLN A 771 -10.86 38.85 27.24
CA GLN A 771 -11.77 38.67 28.37
C GLN A 771 -12.89 39.70 28.33
N HIS A 772 -12.55 40.95 28.08
CA HIS A 772 -13.50 42.05 28.00
C HIS A 772 -13.81 42.36 26.54
N TRP A 773 -15.09 42.22 26.18
CA TRP A 773 -15.54 42.36 24.80
C TRP A 773 -16.45 43.58 24.65
N GLN A 774 -16.13 44.41 23.68
CA GLN A 774 -16.94 45.55 23.27
C GLN A 774 -17.68 45.21 21.97
N THR A 775 -19.01 45.33 21.99
CA THR A 775 -19.81 45.19 20.77
C THR A 775 -19.57 46.37 19.83
N VAL A 776 -19.33 46.08 18.56
CA VAL A 776 -19.10 47.03 17.48
C VAL A 776 -20.11 46.77 16.37
N ARG A 777 -20.63 47.85 15.77
CA ARG A 777 -21.50 47.78 14.60
C ARG A 777 -20.81 48.46 13.42
N PRO A 778 -20.39 47.71 12.39
CA PRO A 778 -19.66 48.28 11.25
C PRO A 778 -20.51 49.22 10.39
N SER A 779 -21.81 48.95 10.30
CA SER A 779 -22.77 49.76 9.55
C SER A 779 -23.75 50.48 10.50
N SER A 780 -24.11 51.71 10.14
CA SER A 780 -25.16 52.49 10.80
C SER A 780 -26.57 52.17 10.30
N SER A 781 -26.72 51.31 9.29
CA SER A 781 -28.02 50.87 8.78
C SER A 781 -28.65 49.83 9.71
N ASP A 782 -29.94 49.97 10.02
CA ASP A 782 -30.72 49.02 10.85
C ASP A 782 -30.95 47.62 10.21
N GLY A 783 -30.33 47.34 9.05
CA GLY A 783 -30.44 46.08 8.31
C GLY A 783 -29.41 45.02 8.76
N PHE A 784 -29.73 43.75 8.48
CA PHE A 784 -28.88 42.59 8.78
C PHE A 784 -27.54 42.66 8.00
N PHE A 785 -26.43 42.79 8.72
CA PHE A 785 -25.09 42.93 8.15
C PHE A 785 -24.39 41.58 7.99
N ARG A 786 -24.74 40.80 6.98
CA ARG A 786 -24.15 39.47 6.80
C ARG A 786 -22.71 39.57 6.29
N VAL A 787 -21.75 39.20 7.14
CA VAL A 787 -20.33 39.15 6.81
C VAL A 787 -20.01 37.89 5.99
N ARG A 788 -19.29 38.10 4.89
CA ARG A 788 -18.74 37.02 4.06
C ARG A 788 -17.35 36.63 4.52
N ASN A 789 -16.48 37.62 4.78
CA ASN A 789 -15.14 37.39 5.27
C ASN A 789 -14.56 38.63 5.97
N VAL A 790 -13.55 38.41 6.83
CA VAL A 790 -12.82 39.47 7.54
C VAL A 790 -11.32 39.22 7.47
N PHE A 791 -10.55 40.24 7.10
CA PHE A 791 -9.11 40.18 6.96
C PHE A 791 -8.42 41.37 7.61
N PHE A 792 -7.13 41.21 7.92
CA PHE A 792 -6.25 42.32 8.27
C PHE A 792 -5.14 42.42 7.22
N ILE A 793 -5.14 43.51 6.45
CA ILE A 793 -4.26 43.70 5.30
C ILE A 793 -3.62 45.08 5.40
N ASN A 794 -2.29 45.13 5.33
CA ASN A 794 -1.51 46.38 5.32
C ASN A 794 -1.97 47.40 6.39
N GLY A 795 -2.14 46.96 7.64
CA GLY A 795 -2.51 47.83 8.75
C GLY A 795 -4.00 48.19 8.83
N LYS A 796 -4.87 47.56 8.04
CA LYS A 796 -6.30 47.83 8.03
C LYS A 796 -7.12 46.55 8.15
N TRP A 797 -8.14 46.62 8.99
CA TRP A 797 -9.22 45.65 9.03
C TRP A 797 -10.12 45.83 7.81
N ILE A 798 -10.51 44.73 7.17
CA ILE A 798 -11.35 44.68 5.98
C ILE A 798 -12.49 43.69 6.27
N ALA A 799 -13.74 44.11 6.11
CA ALA A 799 -14.93 43.29 6.27
C ALA A 799 -15.79 43.34 5.00
N LEU A 800 -15.93 42.20 4.35
CA LEU A 800 -16.75 42.04 3.15
C LEU A 800 -18.17 41.62 3.55
N SER A 801 -19.18 42.31 3.04
CA SER A 801 -20.59 41.93 3.26
C SER A 801 -21.15 41.18 2.05
N ASN A 802 -22.18 40.35 2.29
CA ASN A 802 -22.93 39.67 1.22
C ASN A 802 -23.87 40.61 0.45
N HIS A 803 -24.16 41.78 1.02
CA HIS A 803 -25.06 42.77 0.47
C HIS A 803 -24.43 44.15 0.67
N GLY A 804 -24.29 44.93 -0.41
CA GLY A 804 -23.80 46.30 -0.38
C GLY A 804 -22.88 46.65 -1.56
N GLU A 805 -22.93 47.91 -1.97
CA GLU A 805 -21.98 48.51 -2.90
C GLU A 805 -20.71 48.85 -2.11
N GLY A 806 -19.74 47.94 -2.05
CA GLY A 806 -18.43 48.14 -1.42
C GLY A 806 -18.20 47.27 -0.18
N PHE A 807 -17.03 47.43 0.45
CA PHE A 807 -16.64 46.72 1.67
C PHE A 807 -16.28 47.69 2.78
N TYR A 808 -16.28 47.22 4.02
CA TYR A 808 -15.99 48.05 5.19
C TYR A 808 -14.53 47.92 5.58
N TYR A 809 -13.92 49.02 6.01
CA TYR A 809 -12.56 49.00 6.54
C TYR A 809 -12.42 49.81 7.81
N SER A 810 -11.45 49.45 8.64
CA SER A 810 -11.16 50.11 9.91
C SER A 810 -9.66 50.08 10.23
N LEU A 811 -9.18 51.05 10.99
CA LEU A 811 -7.81 51.08 11.52
C LEU A 811 -7.69 50.40 12.88
N ASP A 812 -8.78 50.36 13.65
CA ASP A 812 -8.81 49.97 15.07
C ASP A 812 -9.87 48.90 15.39
N ALA A 813 -10.62 48.46 14.38
CA ALA A 813 -11.79 47.59 14.48
C ALA A 813 -12.94 48.16 15.32
N LEU A 814 -12.91 49.46 15.65
CA LEU A 814 -13.99 50.18 16.35
C LEU A 814 -14.76 51.05 15.36
N VAL A 815 -14.04 51.90 14.64
CA VAL A 815 -14.63 52.85 13.69
C VAL A 815 -14.47 52.29 12.29
N TRP A 816 -15.60 51.95 11.66
CA TRP A 816 -15.64 51.36 10.33
C TRP A 816 -16.14 52.38 9.31
N GLN A 817 -15.57 52.33 8.11
CA GLN A 817 -15.94 53.15 6.97
C GLN A 817 -16.20 52.24 5.77
N GLN A 818 -17.24 52.54 5.00
CA GLN A 818 -17.53 51.81 3.75
C GLN A 818 -16.72 52.41 2.60
N THR A 819 -16.14 51.57 1.76
CA THR A 819 -15.49 51.99 0.51
C THR A 819 -16.53 52.39 -0.54
N SER A 820 -16.10 53.17 -1.54
CA SER A 820 -16.86 53.31 -2.78
C SER A 820 -16.95 51.95 -3.50
N PHE A 821 -17.90 51.81 -4.41
CA PHE A 821 -18.01 50.66 -5.29
C PHE A 821 -17.59 51.05 -6.72
N PRO A 822 -16.93 50.16 -7.48
CA PRO A 822 -16.55 50.47 -8.85
C PRO A 822 -17.77 50.71 -9.76
N ASP A 823 -17.65 51.65 -10.70
CA ASP A 823 -18.64 51.82 -11.78
C ASP A 823 -18.55 50.64 -12.76
N LEU A 824 -19.47 49.67 -12.62
CA LEU A 824 -19.50 48.47 -13.44
C LEU A 824 -20.33 48.66 -14.72
N PRO A 825 -19.91 48.10 -15.88
CA PRO A 825 -20.66 48.20 -17.14
C PRO A 825 -22.07 47.58 -17.10
N SER A 826 -22.28 46.57 -16.25
CA SER A 826 -23.59 45.99 -15.98
C SER A 826 -23.63 45.39 -14.58
N SER A 827 -24.79 45.45 -13.92
CA SER A 827 -24.99 44.85 -12.59
C SER A 827 -25.26 43.34 -12.62
N TYR A 828 -25.70 42.80 -13.76
CA TYR A 828 -26.07 41.37 -13.88
C TYR A 828 -24.90 40.49 -14.34
N GLY A 829 -23.95 41.05 -15.10
CA GLY A 829 -22.82 40.32 -15.67
C GLY A 829 -21.55 40.36 -14.82
N TYR A 830 -21.53 41.09 -13.70
CA TYR A 830 -20.33 41.26 -12.88
C TYR A 830 -20.58 40.88 -11.42
N ARG A 831 -19.60 40.26 -10.77
CA ARG A 831 -19.66 39.88 -9.35
C ARG A 831 -18.36 40.21 -8.63
N GLU A 832 -18.46 40.73 -7.42
CA GLU A 832 -17.32 40.98 -6.55
C GLU A 832 -16.81 39.69 -5.89
N THR A 833 -15.50 39.58 -5.74
CA THR A 833 -14.85 38.44 -5.10
C THR A 833 -14.27 38.83 -3.73
N GLU A 834 -13.74 37.84 -2.99
CA GLU A 834 -13.08 38.08 -1.71
C GLU A 834 -11.62 38.54 -1.85
N ASP A 835 -11.06 38.53 -3.08
CA ASP A 835 -9.66 38.87 -3.32
C ASP A 835 -9.45 40.39 -3.34
N VAL A 836 -9.29 40.95 -2.14
CA VAL A 836 -8.78 42.31 -1.92
C VAL A 836 -7.33 42.20 -1.48
N VAL A 837 -6.41 42.81 -2.23
CA VAL A 837 -4.97 42.75 -1.94
C VAL A 837 -4.34 44.14 -1.95
N PHE A 838 -3.31 44.34 -1.14
CA PHE A 838 -2.46 45.53 -1.20
C PHE A 838 -1.16 45.20 -1.94
N PHE A 839 -0.85 45.96 -3.00
CA PHE A 839 0.26 45.70 -3.89
C PHE A 839 0.82 47.00 -4.45
N ASN A 840 2.13 47.21 -4.26
CA ASN A 840 2.87 48.35 -4.80
C ASN A 840 2.19 49.72 -4.55
N GLY A 841 1.74 49.94 -3.31
CA GLY A 841 1.06 51.19 -2.93
C GLY A 841 -0.42 51.29 -3.33
N LEU A 842 -0.96 50.29 -4.02
CA LEU A 842 -2.35 50.26 -4.49
C LEU A 842 -3.15 49.17 -3.79
N TRP A 843 -4.42 49.43 -3.53
CA TRP A 843 -5.40 48.38 -3.27
C TRP A 843 -5.91 47.87 -4.60
N VAL A 844 -5.97 46.55 -4.75
CA VAL A 844 -6.48 45.87 -5.94
C VAL A 844 -7.60 44.94 -5.50
N TRP A 845 -8.74 45.02 -6.17
CA TRP A 845 -9.91 44.19 -5.91
C TRP A 845 -10.32 43.45 -7.18
N ARG A 846 -10.49 42.12 -7.08
CA ARG A 846 -10.93 41.28 -8.17
C ARG A 846 -12.45 41.15 -8.25
N PHE A 847 -12.94 41.18 -9.48
CA PHE A 847 -14.31 40.90 -9.88
C PHE A 847 -14.32 39.77 -10.93
N THR A 848 -15.47 39.14 -11.12
CA THR A 848 -15.72 38.27 -12.27
C THR A 848 -16.68 38.94 -13.24
N GLU A 849 -16.51 38.66 -14.52
CA GLU A 849 -17.33 39.08 -15.65
C GLU A 849 -17.84 37.83 -16.37
N ARG A 850 -19.16 37.63 -16.37
CA ARG A 850 -19.81 36.54 -17.10
C ARG A 850 -19.59 36.72 -18.60
N THR A 851 -18.83 35.81 -19.19
CA THR A 851 -18.44 35.87 -20.61
C THR A 851 -18.96 34.64 -21.35
N GLU A 852 -19.53 34.83 -22.54
CA GLU A 852 -20.01 33.73 -23.38
C GLU A 852 -18.91 33.18 -24.29
N PHE A 853 -18.96 31.88 -24.59
CA PHE A 853 -18.12 31.22 -25.58
C PHE A 853 -18.95 30.25 -26.43
N SER A 854 -18.56 30.08 -27.69
CA SER A 854 -19.25 29.18 -28.63
C SER A 854 -18.47 27.88 -28.85
N TYR A 855 -19.17 26.76 -29.00
CA TYR A 855 -18.58 25.45 -29.29
C TYR A 855 -19.47 24.62 -30.20
N ALA A 856 -18.85 23.71 -30.96
CA ALA A 856 -19.55 22.74 -31.78
C ALA A 856 -19.78 21.46 -30.96
N GLU A 857 -21.03 21.15 -30.66
CA GLU A 857 -21.39 19.87 -30.06
C GLU A 857 -21.59 18.83 -31.15
N LYS A 858 -20.77 17.77 -31.10
CA LYS A 858 -20.85 16.68 -32.07
C LYS A 858 -22.13 15.88 -31.87
N GLY A 859 -23.03 15.97 -32.84
CA GLY A 859 -24.25 15.16 -32.90
C GLY A 859 -24.06 13.90 -33.72
N PHE A 860 -25.02 12.97 -33.62
CA PHE A 860 -24.99 11.70 -34.36
C PHE A 860 -25.18 11.88 -35.88
N PHE A 861 -25.79 12.99 -36.31
CA PHE A 861 -26.11 13.29 -37.71
C PHE A 861 -25.53 14.61 -38.22
N TYR A 862 -25.37 15.61 -37.36
CA TYR A 862 -24.73 16.90 -37.67
C TYR A 862 -24.19 17.54 -36.39
N ASP A 863 -23.14 18.34 -36.53
CA ASP A 863 -22.61 19.16 -35.43
C ASP A 863 -23.52 20.38 -35.24
N SER A 864 -23.84 20.73 -33.99
CA SER A 864 -24.64 21.91 -33.66
C SER A 864 -23.79 22.97 -32.96
N GLU A 865 -23.93 24.23 -33.36
CA GLU A 865 -23.30 25.34 -32.63
C GLU A 865 -24.10 25.65 -31.38
N LYS A 866 -23.42 25.62 -30.23
CA LYS A 866 -23.97 25.97 -28.92
C LYS A 866 -23.11 27.04 -28.25
N THR A 867 -23.74 27.79 -27.34
CA THR A 867 -23.06 28.75 -26.48
C THR A 867 -23.10 28.27 -25.03
N SER A 868 -22.06 28.62 -24.28
CA SER A 868 -21.97 28.43 -22.83
C SER A 868 -21.23 29.63 -22.22
N THR A 869 -21.12 29.71 -20.90
CA THR A 869 -20.53 30.87 -20.20
C THR A 869 -19.48 30.46 -19.18
N TYR A 870 -18.52 31.35 -18.93
CA TYR A 870 -17.51 31.22 -17.86
C TYR A 870 -17.28 32.58 -17.17
N GLU A 871 -16.63 32.57 -16.01
CA GLU A 871 -16.39 33.76 -15.18
C GLU A 871 -14.98 34.35 -15.40
N LYS A 872 -14.88 35.37 -16.25
CA LYS A 872 -13.62 36.03 -16.59
C LYS A 872 -13.17 37.00 -15.50
N ALA A 873 -11.90 36.96 -15.12
CA ALA A 873 -11.38 37.87 -14.09
C ALA A 873 -11.21 39.32 -14.57
N CYS A 874 -11.59 40.25 -13.69
CA CYS A 874 -11.51 41.69 -13.84
C CYS A 874 -10.87 42.31 -12.58
N PHE A 875 -10.10 43.39 -12.72
CA PHE A 875 -9.45 44.03 -11.58
C PHE A 875 -9.67 45.53 -11.56
N TYR A 876 -9.92 46.05 -10.37
CA TYR A 876 -10.01 47.48 -10.09
C TYR A 876 -8.98 47.86 -9.03
N CYS A 877 -8.46 49.07 -9.11
CA CYS A 877 -7.48 49.57 -8.16
C CYS A 877 -7.76 51.00 -7.72
N LEU A 878 -7.19 51.36 -6.57
CA LEU A 878 -7.13 52.72 -6.04
C LEU A 878 -5.88 52.86 -5.13
N ASP A 879 -5.49 54.08 -4.80
CA ASP A 879 -4.38 54.38 -3.89
C ASP A 879 -4.83 54.42 -2.42
N ARG A 880 -6.00 55.01 -2.15
CA ARG A 880 -6.60 55.15 -0.82
C ARG A 880 -8.05 54.66 -0.79
N LEU A 881 -8.41 53.90 0.24
CA LEU A 881 -9.73 53.26 0.38
C LEU A 881 -10.92 54.25 0.46
N ASP A 882 -10.67 55.55 0.68
CA ASP A 882 -11.66 56.63 0.61
C ASP A 882 -11.83 57.22 -0.81
N GLY A 883 -11.06 56.75 -1.79
CA GLY A 883 -11.10 57.16 -3.18
C GLY A 883 -12.14 56.43 -4.03
N GLN A 884 -12.04 56.60 -5.35
CA GLN A 884 -12.90 55.94 -6.34
C GLN A 884 -12.12 54.82 -7.04
N TRP A 885 -12.75 53.66 -7.20
CA TRP A 885 -12.15 52.52 -7.90
C TRP A 885 -12.04 52.77 -9.40
N GLN A 886 -10.88 52.46 -9.96
CA GLN A 886 -10.63 52.56 -11.40
C GLN A 886 -10.20 51.22 -11.96
N ARG A 887 -10.48 50.97 -13.24
CA ARG A 887 -10.04 49.73 -13.90
C ARG A 887 -8.52 49.65 -13.84
N TRP A 888 -7.99 48.54 -13.36
CA TRP A 888 -6.54 48.39 -13.23
C TRP A 888 -5.91 48.13 -14.60
N GLU A 889 -5.05 49.05 -15.05
CA GLU A 889 -4.42 48.99 -16.38
C GLU A 889 -3.58 47.71 -16.58
N SER A 890 -3.01 47.18 -15.49
CA SER A 890 -2.23 45.94 -15.52
C SER A 890 -3.10 44.67 -15.43
N THR A 891 -4.40 44.75 -15.70
CA THR A 891 -5.29 43.57 -15.77
C THR A 891 -4.74 42.55 -16.79
N PRO A 892 -4.53 41.28 -16.42
CA PRO A 892 -3.96 40.29 -17.32
C PRO A 892 -4.93 39.92 -18.45
N GLN A 893 -4.41 39.77 -19.66
CA GLN A 893 -5.12 39.05 -20.72
C GLN A 893 -4.95 37.54 -20.50
N LEU A 894 -6.08 36.88 -20.21
CA LEU A 894 -6.15 35.44 -20.03
C LEU A 894 -6.74 34.77 -21.28
N PRO A 895 -6.32 33.53 -21.60
CA PRO A 895 -6.96 32.75 -22.64
C PRO A 895 -8.46 32.57 -22.40
N GLU A 896 -9.24 32.39 -23.47
CA GLU A 896 -10.67 32.07 -23.37
C GLU A 896 -10.89 30.82 -22.50
N GLY A 897 -11.91 30.87 -21.63
CA GLY A 897 -12.27 29.77 -20.73
C GLY A 897 -11.43 29.67 -19.45
N VAL A 898 -10.49 30.58 -19.22
CA VAL A 898 -9.69 30.62 -17.99
C VAL A 898 -10.37 31.49 -16.94
N GLU A 899 -10.52 30.92 -15.74
CA GLU A 899 -10.98 31.59 -14.52
C GLU A 899 -9.81 31.78 -13.54
N VAL A 900 -9.98 32.73 -12.63
CA VAL A 900 -9.04 32.97 -11.53
C VAL A 900 -9.68 32.50 -10.23
N GLU A 901 -9.02 31.57 -9.54
CA GLU A 901 -9.47 31.06 -8.24
C GLU A 901 -9.19 32.07 -7.13
N SER A 902 -7.94 32.53 -7.02
CA SER A 902 -7.51 33.47 -5.99
C SER A 902 -6.33 34.33 -6.44
N VAL A 903 -6.14 35.45 -5.75
CA VAL A 903 -5.01 36.36 -5.94
C VAL A 903 -4.35 36.69 -4.61
N HIS A 904 -3.02 36.60 -4.56
CA HIS A 904 -2.25 36.83 -3.35
C HIS A 904 -1.10 37.81 -3.59
N SER A 905 -0.87 38.71 -2.65
CA SER A 905 0.27 39.63 -2.67
C SER A 905 1.43 39.08 -1.84
N VAL A 906 2.62 39.10 -2.43
CA VAL A 906 3.89 38.72 -1.80
C VAL A 906 4.64 39.99 -1.46
N LEU A 907 4.50 40.44 -0.22
CA LEU A 907 4.95 41.76 0.24
C LEU A 907 6.45 42.01 0.04
N LYS A 908 7.33 41.05 0.39
CA LYS A 908 8.79 41.25 0.32
C LYS A 908 9.34 41.30 -1.11
N ASN A 909 8.67 40.65 -2.07
CA ASN A 909 9.16 40.52 -3.44
C ASN A 909 8.39 41.41 -4.43
N GLU A 910 7.51 42.28 -3.93
CA GLU A 910 6.63 43.14 -4.73
C GLU A 910 6.01 42.36 -5.90
N CYS A 911 5.42 41.22 -5.58
CA CYS A 911 4.89 40.28 -6.56
C CYS A 911 3.43 39.94 -6.26
N LEU A 912 2.57 39.92 -7.28
CA LEU A 912 1.24 39.31 -7.18
C LEU A 912 1.28 37.91 -7.77
N LEU A 913 0.53 36.99 -7.16
CA LEU A 913 0.30 35.63 -7.63
C LEU A 913 -1.16 35.46 -7.97
N MET A 914 -1.42 34.83 -9.11
CA MET A 914 -2.76 34.60 -9.61
C MET A 914 -2.91 33.13 -9.97
N PHE A 915 -3.85 32.47 -9.31
CA PHE A 915 -4.12 31.04 -9.45
C PHE A 915 -5.19 30.85 -10.51
N CYS A 916 -4.83 30.24 -11.64
CA CYS A 916 -5.69 30.15 -12.82
C CYS A 916 -6.07 28.71 -13.10
N LYS A 917 -7.31 28.49 -13.52
CA LYS A 917 -7.80 27.21 -14.03
C LYS A 917 -8.70 27.39 -15.23
N TYR A 918 -8.90 26.35 -16.02
CA TYR A 918 -9.96 26.34 -17.01
C TYR A 918 -11.32 26.04 -16.35
N ASP A 919 -12.37 26.77 -16.76
CA ASP A 919 -13.75 26.46 -16.38
C ASP A 919 -14.10 25.04 -16.81
N TRP A 920 -14.82 24.33 -15.94
CA TRP A 920 -15.20 22.94 -16.19
C TRP A 920 -16.10 22.79 -17.41
N SER A 921 -17.05 23.72 -17.61
CA SER A 921 -17.95 23.69 -18.76
C SER A 921 -17.17 23.92 -20.06
N TYR A 922 -16.16 24.82 -20.03
CA TYR A 922 -15.24 25.05 -21.13
C TYR A 922 -14.41 23.81 -21.48
N VAL A 923 -13.78 23.17 -20.49
CA VAL A 923 -12.98 21.95 -20.68
C VAL A 923 -13.82 20.85 -21.34
N ARG A 924 -15.03 20.62 -20.82
CA ARG A 924 -15.96 19.60 -21.33
C ARG A 924 -16.44 19.91 -22.75
N ALA A 925 -16.85 21.15 -23.00
CA ALA A 925 -17.38 21.58 -24.28
C ALA A 925 -16.33 21.57 -25.40
N LYS A 926 -15.10 22.02 -25.11
CA LYS A 926 -13.99 22.09 -26.08
C LYS A 926 -13.11 20.85 -26.11
N ARG A 927 -13.38 19.83 -25.28
CA ARG A 927 -12.62 18.57 -25.17
C ARG A 927 -11.11 18.81 -25.01
N LYS A 928 -10.75 19.74 -24.13
CA LYS A 928 -9.36 20.12 -23.94
C LYS A 928 -8.63 19.08 -23.08
N ASN A 929 -7.66 18.38 -23.67
CA ASN A 929 -6.79 17.42 -22.98
C ASN A 929 -5.44 18.08 -22.67
N GLY A 930 -5.19 18.52 -21.43
CA GLY A 930 -3.92 19.15 -21.02
C GLY A 930 -4.05 20.09 -19.80
N ASP A 931 -2.91 20.57 -19.28
CA ASP A 931 -2.75 21.32 -18.01
C ASP A 931 -3.94 22.24 -17.66
N VAL A 932 -4.78 21.75 -16.73
CA VAL A 932 -6.04 22.41 -16.33
C VAL A 932 -5.77 23.60 -15.39
N PHE A 933 -4.60 23.66 -14.77
CA PHE A 933 -4.22 24.65 -13.76
C PHE A 933 -2.83 25.25 -14.02
N PHE A 934 -2.67 26.54 -13.76
CA PHE A 934 -1.38 27.22 -13.78
C PHE A 934 -1.39 28.47 -12.90
N VAL A 935 -0.21 28.92 -12.47
CA VAL A 935 -0.05 30.15 -11.68
C VAL A 935 0.67 31.20 -12.49
N LYS A 936 0.12 32.41 -12.54
CA LYS A 936 0.81 33.59 -13.08
C LYS A 936 1.32 34.47 -11.96
N TYR A 937 2.39 35.20 -12.23
CA TYR A 937 2.90 36.23 -11.34
C TYR A 937 3.03 37.58 -12.04
N HIS A 938 2.88 38.66 -11.29
CA HIS A 938 3.06 40.03 -11.77
C HIS A 938 4.08 40.76 -10.90
N THR A 939 5.05 41.41 -11.56
CA THR A 939 5.96 42.37 -10.90
C THR A 939 5.93 43.67 -11.69
N PRO A 940 6.08 44.85 -11.05
CA PRO A 940 6.04 46.14 -11.76
C PRO A 940 7.04 46.23 -12.91
N ALA A 941 8.21 45.59 -12.78
CA ALA A 941 9.27 45.63 -13.78
C ALA A 941 9.06 44.69 -14.98
N LYS A 942 8.30 43.59 -14.85
CA LYS A 942 8.24 42.52 -15.86
C LYS A 942 6.83 42.22 -16.38
N GLY A 943 5.79 42.79 -15.77
CA GLY A 943 4.40 42.46 -16.06
C GLY A 943 4.04 41.02 -15.70
N TRP A 944 2.95 40.50 -16.30
CA TRP A 944 2.46 39.15 -16.06
C TRP A 944 3.29 38.07 -16.76
N ARG A 945 3.69 37.03 -16.01
CA ARG A 945 4.41 35.85 -16.51
C ARG A 945 3.92 34.58 -15.84
N ASN A 946 4.26 33.41 -16.39
CA ASN A 946 3.92 32.12 -15.76
C ASN A 946 4.97 31.75 -14.71
N CYS A 947 4.52 31.22 -13.57
CA CYS A 947 5.40 30.61 -12.57
C CYS A 947 5.95 29.28 -13.10
N THR A 948 7.01 28.76 -12.47
CA THR A 948 7.53 27.40 -12.75
C THR A 948 6.65 26.28 -12.17
N TRP A 949 5.49 26.62 -11.64
CA TRP A 949 4.60 25.71 -10.96
C TRP A 949 3.78 24.92 -12.00
N GLY A 950 4.09 23.63 -12.17
CA GLY A 950 3.34 22.70 -13.02
C GLY A 950 2.81 21.52 -12.19
N GLY A 951 1.51 21.25 -12.28
CA GLY A 951 0.85 20.15 -11.57
C GLY A 951 -0.36 19.63 -12.34
N LYS A 952 -0.57 18.31 -12.31
CA LYS A 952 -1.60 17.57 -13.07
C LYS A 952 -2.89 17.31 -12.29
N ASP A 953 -3.07 17.92 -11.11
CA ASP A 953 -4.10 17.48 -10.16
C ASP A 953 -5.41 18.29 -10.23
N GLU A 954 -6.55 17.57 -10.26
CA GLU A 954 -7.90 18.09 -10.53
C GLU A 954 -8.73 18.41 -9.27
N LYS A 955 -8.19 18.25 -8.05
CA LYS A 955 -9.00 18.36 -6.82
C LYS A 955 -8.65 19.55 -5.91
N TYR A 956 -9.69 20.35 -5.68
CA TYR A 956 -9.70 21.68 -5.08
C TYR A 956 -9.32 21.75 -3.59
N GLY A 957 -8.60 22.82 -3.23
CA GLY A 957 -8.42 23.35 -1.88
C GLY A 957 -8.02 24.84 -1.96
N THR A 958 -8.44 25.65 -0.98
CA THR A 958 -8.03 27.05 -0.83
C THR A 958 -6.51 27.15 -0.72
N SER A 959 -5.90 28.11 -1.42
CA SER A 959 -4.45 28.32 -1.39
C SER A 959 -4.10 29.33 -0.31
N ILE A 960 -3.16 28.99 0.57
CA ILE A 960 -2.62 29.93 1.56
C ILE A 960 -1.21 30.27 1.12
N VAL A 961 -0.98 31.53 0.79
CA VAL A 961 0.36 32.06 0.52
C VAL A 961 0.79 32.84 1.76
N THR A 962 1.89 32.43 2.36
CA THR A 962 2.44 33.08 3.54
C THR A 962 3.96 33.12 3.51
N GLN A 963 4.57 33.87 4.41
CA GLN A 963 6.00 34.07 4.46
C GLN A 963 6.54 33.83 5.87
N MET A 964 7.62 33.05 5.97
CA MET A 964 8.36 32.87 7.21
C MET A 964 9.84 33.18 6.95
N GLY A 965 10.33 34.23 7.59
CA GLY A 965 11.68 34.74 7.36
C GLY A 965 11.90 35.20 5.91
N ASP A 966 12.91 34.65 5.25
CA ASP A 966 13.22 34.89 3.84
C ASP A 966 12.50 33.93 2.87
N ARG A 967 11.74 32.98 3.39
CA ARG A 967 11.11 31.92 2.61
C ARG A 967 9.62 32.17 2.41
N LEU A 968 9.20 32.21 1.16
CA LEU A 968 7.79 32.21 0.80
C LEU A 968 7.27 30.78 0.77
N MET A 969 6.06 30.59 1.26
CA MET A 969 5.39 29.31 1.38
C MET A 969 4.01 29.39 0.71
N CYS A 970 3.63 28.33 0.02
CA CYS A 970 2.29 28.15 -0.50
C CYS A 970 1.78 26.76 -0.07
N LEU A 971 0.66 26.76 0.63
CA LEU A 971 0.00 25.58 1.16
C LEU A 971 -1.24 25.35 0.31
N ARG A 972 -1.31 24.21 -0.38
CA ARG A 972 -2.41 23.89 -1.30
C ARG A 972 -2.61 22.38 -1.45
N SER A 973 -3.85 21.89 -1.34
CA SER A 973 -4.26 20.53 -1.71
C SER A 973 -3.28 19.42 -1.24
N ASN A 974 -2.92 19.42 0.04
CA ASN A 974 -1.96 18.50 0.66
C ASN A 974 -0.49 18.71 0.24
N GLU A 975 -0.14 19.82 -0.38
CA GLU A 975 1.23 20.16 -0.78
C GLU A 975 1.73 21.40 -0.05
N LEU A 976 2.99 21.33 0.37
CA LEU A 976 3.77 22.50 0.76
C LEU A 976 4.76 22.83 -0.35
N LEU A 977 4.64 24.04 -0.89
CA LEU A 977 5.54 24.61 -1.88
C LEU A 977 6.28 25.79 -1.28
N THR A 978 7.54 25.96 -1.66
CA THR A 978 8.37 27.09 -1.19
C THR A 978 9.06 27.80 -2.32
N SER A 979 9.30 29.09 -2.12
CA SER A 979 10.00 29.95 -3.07
C SER A 979 10.85 30.99 -2.34
N GLU A 980 12.05 31.24 -2.85
CA GLU A 980 12.88 32.38 -2.42
C GLU A 980 12.55 33.63 -3.25
N LYS A 981 12.21 33.45 -4.52
CA LYS A 981 12.01 34.53 -5.49
C LYS A 981 10.54 34.93 -5.67
N GLY A 982 9.61 34.12 -5.18
CA GLY A 982 8.16 34.34 -5.30
C GLY A 982 7.54 33.78 -6.58
N TYR A 983 8.34 33.43 -7.60
CA TYR A 983 7.83 32.91 -8.88
C TYR A 983 8.49 31.59 -9.33
N GLU A 984 9.58 31.19 -8.68
CA GLU A 984 10.22 29.88 -8.82
C GLU A 984 9.88 29.03 -7.59
N TRP A 985 8.98 28.07 -7.75
CA TRP A 985 8.43 27.29 -6.64
C TRP A 985 8.97 25.86 -6.66
N LYS A 986 9.28 25.32 -5.48
CA LYS A 986 9.73 23.94 -5.27
C LYS A 986 8.79 23.23 -4.31
N ARG A 987 8.41 22.00 -4.63
CA ARG A 987 7.64 21.13 -3.74
C ARG A 987 8.54 20.63 -2.63
N GLN A 988 8.10 20.80 -1.38
CA GLN A 988 8.85 20.39 -0.17
C GLN A 988 8.27 19.13 0.48
N SER A 989 6.94 18.97 0.50
CA SER A 989 6.27 17.83 1.13
C SER A 989 4.93 17.53 0.46
N GLN A 990 4.56 16.25 0.45
CA GLN A 990 3.21 15.73 0.23
C GLN A 990 2.57 15.38 1.59
N ASP A 991 1.24 15.39 1.68
CA ASP A 991 0.43 15.22 2.90
C ASP A 991 0.50 16.39 3.91
N PHE A 992 0.52 17.61 3.38
CA PHE A 992 0.53 18.85 4.16
C PHE A 992 -0.80 19.62 4.01
N TYR A 993 -1.81 19.24 4.80
CA TYR A 993 -3.12 19.94 4.83
C TYR A 993 -3.17 20.96 5.98
N VAL A 994 -3.54 22.21 5.65
CA VAL A 994 -3.61 23.35 6.58
C VAL A 994 -4.74 24.27 6.14
N ASP A 995 -5.59 24.69 7.09
CA ASP A 995 -6.68 25.64 6.87
C ASP A 995 -6.27 27.08 7.24
N SER A 996 -5.30 27.25 8.15
CA SER A 996 -4.82 28.56 8.58
C SER A 996 -3.36 28.56 9.05
N SER A 997 -2.67 29.69 8.86
CA SER A 997 -1.28 29.89 9.29
C SER A 997 -1.15 31.15 10.15
N PHE A 998 -0.42 31.05 11.26
CA PHE A 998 -0.16 32.14 12.19
C PHE A 998 1.33 32.25 12.46
N HIS A 999 1.91 33.41 12.20
CA HIS A 999 3.33 33.68 12.44
C HIS A 999 3.49 34.43 13.74
N LEU A 1000 3.98 33.76 14.78
CA LEU A 1000 4.35 34.37 16.04
C LEU A 1000 5.82 34.82 15.99
N GLU A 1001 6.28 35.48 17.05
CA GLU A 1001 7.65 36.00 17.14
C GLU A 1001 8.72 34.91 16.93
N ASP A 1002 8.53 33.73 17.53
CA ASP A 1002 9.53 32.65 17.53
C ASP A 1002 9.11 31.40 16.76
N VAL A 1003 7.80 31.20 16.55
CA VAL A 1003 7.26 29.96 15.97
C VAL A 1003 6.04 30.27 15.12
N SER A 1004 5.88 29.52 14.05
CA SER A 1004 4.70 29.58 13.20
C SER A 1004 3.82 28.36 13.41
N LEU A 1005 2.52 28.59 13.54
CA LEU A 1005 1.50 27.57 13.75
C LEU A 1005 0.73 27.39 12.44
N PHE A 1006 0.54 26.14 12.05
CA PHE A 1006 -0.21 25.75 10.87
C PHE A 1006 -1.31 24.79 11.31
N PHE A 1007 -2.55 25.27 11.33
CA PHE A 1007 -3.68 24.54 11.89
C PHE A 1007 -4.55 23.91 10.80
N SER A 1008 -5.09 22.72 11.11
CA SER A 1008 -6.05 22.00 10.26
C SER A 1008 -7.23 21.53 11.10
N ASN A 1009 -8.44 22.00 10.73
CA ASN A 1009 -9.71 21.64 11.35
C ASN A 1009 -10.06 20.15 11.18
N ARG A 1010 -9.50 19.48 10.16
CA ARG A 1010 -9.87 18.09 9.83
C ARG A 1010 -9.25 17.04 10.74
N ASN A 1011 -8.09 17.35 11.32
CA ASN A 1011 -7.23 16.34 11.95
C ASN A 1011 -6.85 16.69 13.39
N ASN A 1012 -7.39 17.76 13.97
CA ASN A 1012 -7.05 18.25 15.32
C ASN A 1012 -5.54 18.38 15.55
N LYS A 1013 -4.82 18.82 14.52
CA LYS A 1013 -3.36 18.92 14.49
C LYS A 1013 -2.93 20.36 14.24
N ILE A 1014 -1.92 20.78 14.98
CA ILE A 1014 -1.17 22.01 14.74
C ILE A 1014 0.25 21.59 14.35
N LYS A 1015 0.68 21.97 13.15
CA LYS A 1015 2.08 21.84 12.77
C LYS A 1015 2.84 23.10 13.19
N LEU A 1016 4.00 22.93 13.78
CA LEU A 1016 4.85 23.97 14.34
C LEU A 1016 6.14 24.05 13.55
N SER A 1017 6.58 25.26 13.21
CA SER A 1017 7.86 25.47 12.53
C SER A 1017 8.50 26.77 12.95
N GLY A 1018 9.80 26.75 13.25
CA GLY A 1018 10.59 27.95 13.51
C GLY A 1018 11.20 28.57 12.25
N ASP A 1019 11.42 27.77 11.20
CA ASP A 1019 12.23 28.17 10.03
C ASP A 1019 11.64 27.80 8.66
N GLY A 1020 10.54 27.05 8.63
CA GLY A 1020 9.87 26.61 7.40
C GLY A 1020 10.57 25.46 6.70
N ARG A 1021 11.50 24.79 7.38
CA ARG A 1021 12.19 23.59 6.91
C ARG A 1021 11.65 22.37 7.62
N GLY A 1022 11.66 22.40 8.95
CA GLY A 1022 11.13 21.34 9.82
C GLY A 1022 9.72 21.66 10.29
N PHE A 1023 8.88 20.63 10.39
CA PHE A 1023 7.53 20.75 10.95
C PHE A 1023 7.33 19.69 12.01
N GLU A 1024 7.10 20.16 13.23
CA GLU A 1024 6.74 19.33 14.37
C GLU A 1024 5.22 19.27 14.51
N GLU A 1025 4.67 18.14 14.97
CA GLU A 1025 3.22 17.93 15.03
C GLU A 1025 2.73 17.91 16.49
N LEU A 1026 1.87 18.87 16.83
CA LEU A 1026 1.14 18.93 18.09
C LEU A 1026 -0.30 18.44 17.86
N ILE A 1027 -0.76 17.49 18.67
CA ILE A 1027 -2.13 16.96 18.63
C ILE A 1027 -2.97 17.63 19.72
N LEU A 1028 -4.14 18.16 19.32
CA LEU A 1028 -5.12 18.75 20.23
C LEU A 1028 -6.00 17.67 20.89
N GLU A 1029 -6.77 18.10 21.90
CA GLU A 1029 -7.76 17.23 22.54
C GLU A 1029 -8.85 16.76 21.56
N ASP A 1030 -9.45 15.60 21.86
CA ASP A 1030 -10.52 15.05 21.01
C ASP A 1030 -11.75 15.96 21.02
N GLY A 1031 -12.43 16.02 19.88
CA GLY A 1031 -13.54 16.94 19.65
C GLY A 1031 -13.33 17.68 18.33
N ASN A 1032 -14.09 18.74 18.10
CA ASN A 1032 -13.99 19.56 16.91
C ASN A 1032 -13.48 20.95 17.27
N TRP A 1033 -12.45 21.40 16.57
CA TRP A 1033 -11.85 22.72 16.74
C TRP A 1033 -12.09 23.58 15.49
N TRP A 1034 -12.64 24.78 15.67
CA TRP A 1034 -12.99 25.69 14.57
C TRP A 1034 -12.57 27.13 14.86
N HIS A 1035 -12.40 27.90 13.78
CA HIS A 1035 -12.08 29.33 13.84
C HIS A 1035 -10.84 29.67 14.68
N LEU A 1036 -9.90 28.73 14.84
CA LEU A 1036 -8.67 28.98 15.59
C LEU A 1036 -7.92 30.17 15.00
N CYS A 1037 -7.50 31.09 15.87
CA CYS A 1037 -6.70 32.25 15.55
C CYS A 1037 -5.62 32.45 16.62
N ALA A 1038 -4.42 32.89 16.24
CA ALA A 1038 -3.30 33.04 17.16
C ALA A 1038 -2.50 34.33 16.91
N ASN A 1039 -1.97 34.89 18.00
CA ASN A 1039 -0.95 35.94 18.01
C ASN A 1039 -0.01 35.74 19.23
N ASN A 1040 0.92 36.67 19.46
CA ASN A 1040 1.89 36.56 20.56
C ASN A 1040 1.26 36.57 21.96
N GLN A 1041 0.00 37.00 22.12
CA GLN A 1041 -0.73 36.92 23.39
C GLN A 1041 -1.28 35.51 23.66
N GLY A 1042 -1.42 34.66 22.63
CA GLY A 1042 -1.93 33.30 22.70
C GLY A 1042 -2.89 32.95 21.56
N LEU A 1043 -3.81 32.03 21.81
CA LEU A 1043 -4.78 31.51 20.84
C LEU A 1043 -6.22 31.73 21.30
N LEU A 1044 -7.13 31.75 20.34
CA LEU A 1044 -8.57 31.69 20.57
C LEU A 1044 -9.20 30.73 19.57
N SER A 1045 -10.09 29.85 20.01
CA SER A 1045 -10.77 28.88 19.14
C SER A 1045 -12.15 28.56 19.67
N VAL A 1046 -13.05 28.15 18.78
CA VAL A 1046 -14.28 27.44 19.16
C VAL A 1046 -13.95 25.95 19.28
N TYR A 1047 -14.43 25.30 20.34
CA TYR A 1047 -14.20 23.89 20.62
C TYR A 1047 -15.49 23.20 21.03
N SER A 1048 -15.74 22.03 20.45
CA SER A 1048 -16.88 21.19 20.76
C SER A 1048 -16.41 19.77 21.08
N PRO A 1049 -16.49 19.30 22.34
CA PRO A 1049 -16.10 17.94 22.70
C PRO A 1049 -17.04 16.88 22.13
N ASN A 1050 -18.31 17.25 21.88
CA ASN A 1050 -19.36 16.38 21.37
C ASN A 1050 -20.47 17.20 20.70
N SER A 1051 -21.45 16.54 20.05
CA SER A 1051 -22.53 17.20 19.30
C SER A 1051 -23.50 18.08 20.10
N HIS A 1052 -23.36 18.18 21.43
CA HIS A 1052 -24.30 18.87 22.31
C HIS A 1052 -23.71 20.09 23.00
N GLU A 1053 -22.39 20.26 23.00
CA GLU A 1053 -21.72 21.33 23.74
C GLU A 1053 -20.67 22.02 22.85
N THR A 1054 -20.65 23.35 22.92
CA THR A 1054 -19.67 24.20 22.22
C THR A 1054 -19.19 25.30 23.14
N PHE A 1055 -17.88 25.55 23.14
CA PHE A 1055 -17.21 26.47 24.03
C PHE A 1055 -16.26 27.39 23.25
N LEU A 1056 -16.12 28.63 23.73
CA LEU A 1056 -15.02 29.50 23.33
C LEU A 1056 -13.82 29.24 24.24
N GLN A 1057 -12.70 28.83 23.66
CA GLN A 1057 -11.49 28.41 24.36
C GLN A 1057 -10.36 29.42 24.13
N ASN A 1058 -9.70 29.81 25.22
CA ASN A 1058 -8.49 30.61 25.23
C ASN A 1058 -7.27 29.70 25.38
N GLY A 1059 -6.35 29.74 24.42
CA GLY A 1059 -5.12 28.96 24.43
C GLY A 1059 -3.93 29.79 24.91
N ARG A 1060 -3.25 29.33 25.95
CA ARG A 1060 -1.98 29.87 26.41
C ARG A 1060 -0.83 29.04 25.86
N ILE A 1061 0.12 29.71 25.21
CA ILE A 1061 1.33 29.07 24.71
C ILE A 1061 2.34 28.97 25.85
N ILE A 1062 2.83 27.75 26.10
CA ILE A 1062 3.90 27.47 27.05
C ILE A 1062 5.12 27.02 26.24
N CYS A 1063 6.24 27.70 26.43
CA CYS A 1063 7.51 27.41 25.77
C CYS A 1063 8.65 27.48 26.79
N GLU A 1064 9.05 26.33 27.32
CA GLU A 1064 10.02 26.22 28.43
C GLU A 1064 11.32 25.58 27.95
N ALA A 1065 12.48 26.05 28.41
CA ALA A 1065 13.76 25.44 28.05
C ALA A 1065 13.87 24.01 28.64
N VAL A 1066 14.34 23.07 27.83
CA VAL A 1066 14.61 21.68 28.22
C VAL A 1066 16.09 21.55 28.53
N ALA A 1067 16.41 21.04 29.72
CA ALA A 1067 17.77 20.83 30.19
C ALA A 1067 18.53 19.73 29.43
#